data_AF-A0A7H0SSF6-F1
#
_entry.id   AF-A0A7H0SSF6-F1
#
_cell.length_a   1.000
_cell.length_b   1.000
_cell.length_c   1.000
_cell.angle_alpha   90.00
_cell.angle_beta   90.00
_cell.angle_gamma   90.00
#
_symmetry.space_group_name_H-M   'P 1'
#
loop_
_entity.id
_entity.type
_entity.pdbx_description
1 polymer ?
#
loop_
_entity_poly.entity_id
_entity_poly.type
_entity_poly.pdbx_seq_one_letter_code
_entity_poly.pdbx_strand_id
1 'polypeptide(L)'
;MDKFRPSRIITSEPEKVSSSGGGNQIKSKVDNTPGGNKRNKPFLGIKSDPVIFLGASLFIVVFVIATILLGERARVAFTDIAQTLLTNLGWMYIGGVSVMLIFLIAVFASRYGRVKLGDDEDEPEHSLPVWFAMLFAGGVGAVLMFWGVAEPINHVYNVPRADVEPLSEAAINEAFGFTFYHFCIHMWTILALPGLALGYFIYKRKLPPRLSSVFAPVLGGRIYSTPGKLIDILSIIGTTFGIAVSVGLGVLQINAGMHKLWGVPEVNWVQLLIIVLITAVSCLSVASGLDKGIKLLSNINIAMALALLVFILVTGPTLTLLRHTVESFGIYADFLPKNMFWSDSFNDNPGWQGKWTVFYWAWTICWSPYVGMFVARISKGRSVREYIAGVLALPTFFSVVWFAIMGRAGIELELSNPGILTEPVVVNGDVPAALFNLLAAYPWTGFVSAFSLIVVVIFFITSIDSAALVNDMFATGEENQTPTSYRVLWAVVIGAVAGALLIISPESGIATLQEVVIIVAFPFFLVQFVMMYSLIKGMSDDSAAERQIRTRKWEKTDSAEKLEAHESRPAPGYDEEGNPLPTPVLEHDEDGNIVIPGNVVIGGDLGVKGDMTDDAEEAEDMQRRFKVVEHIRPQTREEWDT
;
A
#
# COMPACT_ATOMS: atom_id res chain seq x y z
N MET A 1 9.66 32.67 -46.29
CA MET A 1 8.42 32.15 -46.91
C MET A 1 8.02 30.95 -46.07
N ASP A 2 7.31 31.11 -44.96
CA ASP A 2 5.86 31.31 -44.80
C ASP A 2 5.41 30.10 -43.94
N LYS A 3 4.68 30.16 -42.84
CA LYS A 3 4.05 31.23 -42.06
C LYS A 3 3.78 30.64 -40.66
N PHE A 4 4.35 31.24 -39.62
CA PHE A 4 3.87 31.13 -38.24
C PHE A 4 2.55 31.93 -38.12
N ARG A 5 1.52 31.35 -37.49
CA ARG A 5 0.32 32.09 -37.04
C ARG A 5 0.37 32.23 -35.51
N PRO A 6 0.38 33.45 -34.95
CA PRO A 6 0.15 33.66 -33.52
C PRO A 6 -1.35 33.82 -33.22
N SER A 7 -1.80 33.20 -32.13
CA SER A 7 -3.16 33.29 -31.60
C SER A 7 -3.40 34.65 -30.93
N ARG A 8 -4.56 35.23 -31.23
CA ARG A 8 -5.06 36.54 -30.77
C ARG A 8 -5.21 36.62 -29.25
N ILE A 9 -4.67 37.69 -28.69
CA ILE A 9 -5.05 38.27 -27.40
C ILE A 9 -6.34 39.07 -27.64
N ILE A 10 -7.41 38.77 -26.91
CA ILE A 10 -8.67 39.52 -26.95
C ILE A 10 -8.71 40.41 -25.72
N THR A 11 -8.55 41.71 -25.94
CA THR A 11 -8.87 42.79 -25.00
C THR A 11 -10.31 43.24 -25.28
N SER A 12 -11.15 43.37 -24.26
CA SER A 12 -12.45 44.04 -24.39
C SER A 12 -12.66 45.03 -23.24
N GLU A 13 -12.71 46.32 -23.60
CA GLU A 13 -13.28 47.40 -22.78
C GLU A 13 -14.83 47.33 -22.79
N PRO A 14 -15.52 47.91 -21.79
CA PRO A 14 -16.97 47.81 -21.67
C PRO A 14 -17.70 49.08 -22.15
N GLU A 15 -18.89 48.93 -22.76
CA GLU A 15 -19.85 50.03 -22.87
C GLU A 15 -21.31 49.61 -22.56
N LYS A 16 -21.86 50.33 -21.57
CA LYS A 16 -23.23 50.83 -21.36
C LYS A 16 -24.49 49.93 -21.52
N VAL A 17 -25.10 49.68 -20.35
CA VAL A 17 -26.49 50.03 -19.92
C VAL A 17 -27.62 50.06 -20.97
N SER A 18 -28.65 49.23 -20.78
CA SER A 18 -30.05 49.69 -20.63
C SER A 18 -31.02 48.56 -20.26
N SER A 19 -31.97 48.91 -19.40
CA SER A 19 -33.00 48.12 -18.74
C SER A 19 -34.24 47.82 -19.60
N SER A 20 -34.98 46.78 -19.19
CA SER A 20 -36.44 46.52 -19.28
C SER A 20 -36.62 45.00 -19.45
N GLY A 21 -37.39 44.25 -18.66
CA GLY A 21 -38.57 44.56 -17.88
C GLY A 21 -39.67 43.59 -18.33
N GLY A 22 -40.15 42.71 -17.45
CA GLY A 22 -41.32 41.88 -17.71
C GLY A 22 -41.16 40.43 -17.27
N GLY A 23 -41.79 40.07 -16.16
CA GLY A 23 -41.66 38.77 -15.53
C GLY A 23 -42.48 37.66 -16.19
N ASN A 24 -42.19 36.42 -15.81
CA ASN A 24 -43.12 35.63 -15.03
C ASN A 24 -42.41 34.42 -14.42
N GLN A 25 -42.90 34.02 -13.26
CA GLN A 25 -42.41 32.94 -12.41
C GLN A 25 -42.20 31.63 -13.17
N ILE A 26 -41.16 30.86 -12.81
CA ILE A 26 -41.17 29.41 -12.54
C ILE A 26 -39.78 28.97 -12.07
N LYS A 27 -39.75 28.32 -10.89
CA LYS A 27 -38.67 27.54 -10.24
C LYS A 27 -37.53 27.00 -11.15
N SER A 28 -36.27 27.38 -10.89
CA SER A 28 -35.04 26.54 -11.11
C SER A 28 -33.78 27.26 -10.57
N LYS A 29 -33.02 26.73 -9.60
CA LYS A 29 -31.82 25.87 -9.76
C LYS A 29 -30.67 26.51 -10.56
N VAL A 30 -29.61 26.99 -9.90
CA VAL A 30 -28.32 27.46 -10.50
C VAL A 30 -27.20 27.22 -9.45
N ASP A 31 -26.54 26.06 -9.39
CA ASP A 31 -25.25 25.76 -10.05
C ASP A 31 -24.68 26.89 -10.90
N ASN A 32 -23.54 27.49 -10.52
CA ASN A 32 -22.54 28.03 -11.47
C ASN A 32 -21.21 28.41 -10.80
N THR A 33 -20.35 27.42 -10.60
CA THR A 33 -18.90 27.59 -10.80
C THR A 33 -18.62 27.26 -12.28
N PRO A 34 -17.94 28.13 -13.07
CA PRO A 34 -17.54 27.76 -14.42
C PRO A 34 -16.36 26.80 -14.32
N GLY A 35 -16.67 25.50 -14.30
CA GLY A 35 -15.71 24.40 -14.15
C GLY A 35 -16.11 23.32 -13.11
N GLY A 36 -17.30 23.45 -12.49
CA GLY A 36 -17.81 22.46 -11.54
C GLY A 36 -18.10 21.12 -12.21
N ASN A 37 -17.31 20.11 -11.85
CA ASN A 37 -17.52 18.72 -12.24
C ASN A 37 -18.96 18.34 -11.84
N LYS A 38 -19.84 18.07 -12.82
CA LYS A 38 -21.20 17.58 -12.56
C LYS A 38 -21.11 16.38 -11.61
N ARG A 39 -21.50 16.57 -10.34
CA ARG A 39 -21.77 15.46 -9.43
C ARG A 39 -22.94 14.69 -10.04
N ASN A 40 -22.61 13.67 -10.83
CA ASN A 40 -23.57 12.71 -11.35
C ASN A 40 -24.42 12.24 -10.16
N LYS A 41 -25.75 12.36 -10.26
CA LYS A 41 -26.64 11.68 -9.32
C LYS A 41 -26.18 10.23 -9.23
N PRO A 42 -26.01 9.68 -8.01
CA PRO A 42 -25.49 8.33 -7.87
C PRO A 42 -26.44 7.37 -8.61
N PHE A 43 -25.92 6.69 -9.64
CA PHE A 43 -26.64 5.62 -10.32
C PHE A 43 -27.00 4.56 -9.28
N LEU A 44 -28.28 4.23 -9.13
CA LEU A 44 -28.82 3.35 -8.07
C LEU A 44 -28.53 3.78 -6.61
N GLY A 45 -28.13 5.02 -6.33
CA GLY A 45 -27.77 5.42 -4.96
C GLY A 45 -26.43 4.88 -4.46
N ILE A 46 -25.60 4.35 -5.37
CA ILE A 46 -24.24 3.85 -5.08
C ILE A 46 -23.31 5.02 -4.74
N LYS A 47 -22.64 4.95 -3.59
CA LYS A 47 -21.69 5.98 -3.09
C LYS A 47 -20.24 5.73 -3.53
N SER A 48 -20.06 4.99 -4.63
CA SER A 48 -18.79 4.58 -5.23
C SER A 48 -18.88 4.75 -6.75
N ASP A 49 -17.77 4.64 -7.51
CA ASP A 49 -17.85 4.64 -8.98
C ASP A 49 -18.63 3.40 -9.44
N PRO A 50 -19.84 3.55 -10.02
CA PRO A 50 -20.72 2.40 -10.28
C PRO A 50 -20.10 1.39 -11.24
N VAL A 51 -19.28 1.85 -12.19
CA VAL A 51 -18.65 0.97 -13.18
C VAL A 51 -17.56 0.15 -12.53
N ILE A 52 -16.74 0.76 -11.67
CA ILE A 52 -15.65 0.05 -10.99
C ILE A 52 -16.23 -0.94 -9.98
N PHE A 53 -17.13 -0.46 -9.11
CA PHE A 53 -17.73 -1.28 -8.06
C PHE A 53 -18.53 -2.46 -8.62
N LEU A 54 -19.46 -2.20 -9.56
CA LEU A 54 -20.28 -3.27 -10.14
C LEU A 54 -19.45 -4.17 -11.06
N GLY A 55 -18.50 -3.60 -11.83
CA GLY A 55 -17.65 -4.37 -12.73
C GLY A 55 -16.80 -5.41 -11.98
N ALA A 56 -16.11 -4.98 -10.93
CA ALA A 56 -15.30 -5.87 -10.09
C ALA A 56 -16.18 -6.87 -9.32
N SER A 57 -17.25 -6.40 -8.65
CA SER A 57 -18.13 -7.27 -7.86
C SER A 57 -18.83 -8.32 -8.73
N LEU A 58 -19.33 -7.93 -9.91
CA LEU A 58 -19.98 -8.86 -10.84
C LEU A 58 -19.01 -9.91 -11.33
N PHE A 59 -17.79 -9.52 -11.71
CA PHE A 59 -16.77 -10.48 -12.14
C PHE A 59 -16.47 -11.51 -11.04
N ILE A 60 -16.25 -11.05 -9.80
CA ILE A 60 -15.94 -11.93 -8.67
C ILE A 60 -17.10 -12.87 -8.36
N VAL A 61 -18.34 -12.37 -8.31
CA VAL A 61 -19.53 -13.18 -8.05
C VAL A 61 -19.76 -14.21 -9.15
N VAL A 62 -19.63 -13.81 -10.42
CA VAL A 62 -19.74 -14.74 -11.56
C VAL A 62 -18.64 -15.79 -11.49
N PHE A 63 -17.39 -15.40 -11.16
CA PHE A 63 -16.30 -16.34 -10.99
C PHE A 63 -16.61 -17.37 -9.89
N VAL A 64 -17.05 -16.93 -8.71
CA VAL A 64 -17.40 -17.82 -7.59
C VAL A 64 -18.51 -18.80 -7.98
N ILE A 65 -19.60 -18.28 -8.55
CA ILE A 65 -20.74 -19.11 -8.97
C ILE A 65 -20.31 -20.10 -10.06
N ALA A 66 -19.58 -19.65 -11.09
CA ALA A 66 -19.13 -20.50 -12.17
C ALA A 66 -18.17 -21.59 -11.66
N THR A 67 -17.24 -21.24 -10.77
CA THR A 67 -16.30 -22.18 -10.15
C THR A 67 -17.04 -23.30 -9.40
N ILE A 68 -18.03 -22.93 -8.58
CA ILE A 68 -18.81 -23.90 -7.81
C ILE A 68 -19.70 -24.76 -8.72
N LEU A 69 -20.39 -24.16 -9.70
CA LEU A 69 -21.31 -24.87 -10.58
C LEU A 69 -20.59 -25.80 -11.57
N LEU A 70 -19.42 -25.41 -12.05
CA LEU A 70 -18.62 -26.21 -13.00
C LEU A 70 -17.75 -27.26 -12.29
N GLY A 71 -17.42 -27.04 -11.01
CA GLY A 71 -16.65 -27.96 -10.18
C GLY A 71 -15.38 -28.44 -10.87
N GLU A 72 -15.32 -29.74 -11.13
CA GLU A 72 -14.20 -30.41 -11.80
C GLU A 72 -13.83 -29.80 -13.16
N ARG A 73 -14.80 -29.32 -13.94
CA ARG A 73 -14.52 -28.68 -15.24
C ARG A 73 -13.76 -27.36 -15.09
N ALA A 74 -14.08 -26.59 -14.04
CA ALA A 74 -13.34 -25.36 -13.75
C ALA A 74 -11.91 -25.69 -13.33
N ARG A 75 -11.73 -26.72 -12.48
CA ARG A 75 -10.42 -27.20 -12.05
C ARG A 75 -9.52 -27.58 -13.23
N VAL A 76 -10.01 -28.44 -14.13
CA VAL A 76 -9.25 -28.85 -15.34
C VAL A 76 -8.89 -27.64 -16.20
N ALA A 77 -9.84 -26.71 -16.40
CA ALA A 77 -9.56 -25.50 -17.17
C ALA A 77 -8.49 -24.62 -16.50
N PHE A 78 -8.49 -24.48 -15.18
CA PHE A 78 -7.45 -23.73 -14.46
C PHE A 78 -6.08 -24.40 -14.60
N THR A 79 -6.00 -25.72 -14.44
CA THR A 79 -4.77 -26.48 -14.66
C THR A 79 -4.25 -26.27 -16.09
N ASP A 80 -5.09 -26.45 -17.12
CA ASP A 80 -4.68 -26.34 -18.52
C ASP A 80 -4.17 -24.93 -18.88
N ILE A 81 -4.89 -23.89 -18.44
CA ILE A 81 -4.51 -22.50 -18.70
C ILE A 81 -3.21 -22.16 -17.94
N ALA A 82 -3.11 -22.54 -16.66
CA ALA A 82 -1.92 -22.28 -15.85
C ALA A 82 -0.69 -22.99 -16.42
N GLN A 83 -0.80 -24.26 -16.81
CA GLN A 83 0.30 -24.99 -17.45
C GLN A 83 0.70 -24.36 -18.79
N THR A 84 -0.27 -23.96 -19.62
CA THR A 84 0.02 -23.26 -20.87
C THR A 84 0.79 -21.95 -20.63
N LEU A 85 0.38 -21.17 -19.63
CA LEU A 85 1.09 -19.95 -19.23
C LEU A 85 2.50 -20.25 -18.72
N LEU A 86 2.66 -21.28 -17.88
CA LEU A 86 3.95 -21.65 -17.31
C LEU A 86 4.94 -22.13 -18.39
N THR A 87 4.51 -23.03 -19.28
CA THR A 87 5.37 -23.57 -20.34
C THR A 87 5.83 -22.50 -21.31
N ASN A 88 4.96 -21.54 -21.67
CA ASN A 88 5.29 -20.56 -22.71
C ASN A 88 5.84 -19.24 -22.15
N LEU A 89 5.38 -18.82 -20.97
CA LEU A 89 5.57 -17.48 -20.43
C LEU A 89 6.11 -17.47 -18.99
N GLY A 90 6.43 -18.63 -18.40
CA GLY A 90 6.99 -18.71 -17.04
C GLY A 90 8.28 -17.91 -16.87
N TRP A 91 9.15 -17.92 -17.89
CA TRP A 91 10.37 -17.12 -17.95
C TRP A 91 10.12 -15.61 -17.83
N MET A 92 8.95 -15.12 -18.29
CA MET A 92 8.59 -13.71 -18.20
C MET A 92 8.41 -13.29 -16.74
N TYR A 93 7.80 -14.12 -15.90
CA TYR A 93 7.67 -13.81 -14.47
C TYR A 93 9.05 -13.66 -13.81
N ILE A 94 9.96 -14.60 -14.08
CA ILE A 94 11.30 -14.61 -13.49
C ILE A 94 12.09 -13.38 -13.95
N GLY A 95 12.32 -13.25 -15.26
CA GLY A 95 13.11 -12.14 -15.79
C GLY A 95 12.42 -10.78 -15.57
N GLY A 96 11.10 -10.74 -15.59
CA GLY A 96 10.31 -9.53 -15.41
C GLY A 96 10.41 -8.95 -14.01
N VAL A 97 10.30 -9.78 -12.96
CA VAL A 97 10.49 -9.33 -11.58
C VAL A 97 11.92 -8.83 -11.37
N SER A 98 12.91 -9.48 -11.95
CA SER A 98 14.30 -9.02 -11.89
C SER A 98 14.53 -7.71 -12.65
N VAL A 99 13.82 -7.49 -13.77
CA VAL A 99 13.79 -6.18 -14.44
C VAL A 99 13.17 -5.10 -13.54
N MET A 100 12.11 -5.41 -12.78
CA MET A 100 11.55 -4.47 -11.80
C MET A 100 12.57 -4.11 -10.71
N LEU A 101 13.36 -5.07 -10.24
CA LEU A 101 14.42 -4.81 -9.26
C LEU A 101 15.49 -3.89 -9.84
N ILE A 102 15.98 -4.19 -11.04
CA ILE A 102 16.95 -3.35 -11.75
C ILE A 102 16.41 -1.94 -11.96
N PHE A 103 15.13 -1.82 -12.34
CA PHE A 103 14.44 -0.54 -12.49
C PHE A 103 14.43 0.27 -11.19
N LEU A 104 14.05 -0.33 -10.06
CA LEU A 104 14.05 0.35 -8.76
C LEU A 104 15.46 0.77 -8.35
N ILE A 105 16.48 -0.06 -8.58
CA ILE A 105 17.89 0.29 -8.35
C ILE A 105 18.31 1.49 -9.22
N ALA A 106 17.91 1.50 -10.49
CA ALA A 106 18.19 2.61 -11.40
C ALA A 106 17.52 3.91 -10.92
N VAL A 107 16.24 3.86 -10.50
CA VAL A 107 15.53 5.02 -9.92
C VAL A 107 16.23 5.51 -8.65
N PHE A 108 16.60 4.60 -7.75
CA PHE A 108 17.31 4.87 -6.51
C PHE A 108 18.63 5.62 -6.73
N ALA A 109 19.43 5.16 -7.69
CA ALA A 109 20.73 5.73 -8.04
C ALA A 109 20.61 7.03 -8.87
N SER A 110 19.49 7.23 -9.57
CA SER A 110 19.26 8.41 -10.40
C SER A 110 18.99 9.69 -9.60
N ARG A 111 18.84 10.81 -10.32
CA ARG A 111 18.34 12.08 -9.77
C ARG A 111 16.94 11.95 -9.16
N TYR A 112 16.12 11.03 -9.66
CA TYR A 112 14.74 10.85 -9.20
C TYR A 112 14.67 10.31 -7.77
N GLY A 113 15.73 9.66 -7.28
CA GLY A 113 15.83 9.26 -5.86
C GLY A 113 15.72 10.41 -4.87
N ARG A 114 15.90 11.67 -5.29
CA ARG A 114 15.78 12.86 -4.42
C ARG A 114 14.35 13.41 -4.33
N VAL A 115 13.43 12.96 -5.18
CA VAL A 115 12.03 13.40 -5.15
C VAL A 115 11.41 12.98 -3.83
N LYS A 116 10.59 13.84 -3.21
CA LYS A 116 9.80 13.49 -2.03
C LYS A 116 8.42 12.94 -2.41
N LEU A 117 7.94 11.98 -1.63
CA LEU A 117 6.59 11.43 -1.70
C LEU A 117 5.63 12.35 -0.92
N GLY A 118 5.42 13.55 -1.45
CA GLY A 118 4.73 14.64 -0.77
C GLY A 118 5.12 15.97 -1.39
N ASP A 119 4.88 17.05 -0.66
CA ASP A 119 5.39 18.37 -1.03
C ASP A 119 6.92 18.45 -0.76
N ASP A 120 7.62 19.37 -1.41
CA ASP A 120 9.11 19.38 -1.39
C ASP A 120 9.70 19.64 0.00
N GLU A 121 8.94 20.32 0.85
CA GLU A 121 9.32 20.62 2.23
C GLU A 121 8.71 19.65 3.25
N ASP A 122 7.91 18.66 2.81
CA ASP A 122 7.33 17.67 3.73
C ASP A 122 8.42 16.87 4.44
N GLU A 123 8.23 16.64 5.73
CA GLU A 123 9.02 15.72 6.53
C GLU A 123 8.31 14.36 6.67
N PRO A 124 9.03 13.25 6.91
CA PRO A 124 8.41 11.95 7.12
C PRO A 124 7.40 11.96 8.28
N GLU A 125 6.15 11.57 8.02
CA GLU A 125 5.09 11.54 9.06
C GLU A 125 5.37 10.52 10.17
N HIS A 126 6.22 9.53 9.90
CA HIS A 126 6.59 8.48 10.83
C HIS A 126 8.12 8.37 10.95
N SER A 127 8.60 8.32 12.19
CA SER A 127 10.01 8.08 12.49
C SER A 127 10.47 6.73 11.91
N LEU A 128 11.77 6.59 11.65
CA LEU A 128 12.31 5.39 11.00
C LEU A 128 11.97 4.07 11.73
N PRO A 129 12.09 3.97 13.08
CA PRO A 129 11.74 2.74 13.79
C PRO A 129 10.25 2.40 13.73
N VAL A 130 9.38 3.42 13.79
CA VAL A 130 7.93 3.23 13.70
C VAL A 130 7.54 2.79 12.29
N TRP A 131 8.12 3.43 11.27
CA TRP A 131 7.90 3.06 9.88
C TRP A 131 8.36 1.63 9.59
N PHE A 132 9.52 1.21 10.11
CA PHE A 132 9.99 -0.17 10.01
C PHE A 132 8.99 -1.18 10.60
N ALA A 133 8.53 -0.93 11.83
CA ALA A 133 7.53 -1.78 12.47
C ALA A 133 6.24 -1.87 11.65
N MET A 134 5.81 -0.76 11.06
CA MET A 134 4.62 -0.70 10.21
C MET A 134 4.78 -1.45 8.88
N LEU A 135 5.97 -1.41 8.26
CA LEU A 135 6.25 -2.19 7.04
C LEU A 135 6.06 -3.69 7.27
N PHE A 136 6.50 -4.19 8.42
CA PHE A 136 6.36 -5.60 8.78
C PHE A 136 4.92 -5.98 9.15
N ALA A 137 4.17 -5.02 9.72
CA ALA A 137 2.75 -5.15 10.05
C ALA A 137 1.83 -5.32 8.84
N GLY A 138 2.28 -4.93 7.64
CA GLY A 138 1.50 -4.83 6.41
C GLY A 138 1.06 -6.15 5.75
N GLY A 139 1.21 -7.31 6.40
CA GLY A 139 0.63 -8.59 5.94
C GLY A 139 1.61 -9.70 5.56
N VAL A 140 2.93 -9.49 5.69
CA VAL A 140 3.92 -10.54 5.34
C VAL A 140 4.08 -11.59 6.44
N GLY A 141 3.67 -11.30 7.67
CA GLY A 141 3.86 -12.21 8.81
C GLY A 141 3.18 -13.58 8.65
N ALA A 142 1.96 -13.66 8.08
CA ALA A 142 1.31 -14.95 7.81
C ALA A 142 2.12 -15.82 6.85
N VAL A 143 2.72 -15.21 5.82
CA VAL A 143 3.55 -15.90 4.81
C VAL A 143 4.76 -16.54 5.48
N LEU A 144 5.42 -15.79 6.37
CA LEU A 144 6.58 -16.27 7.12
C LEU A 144 6.24 -17.41 8.10
N MET A 145 5.05 -17.37 8.69
CA MET A 145 4.56 -18.45 9.55
C MET A 145 4.28 -19.74 8.78
N PHE A 146 3.77 -19.63 7.54
CA PHE A 146 3.49 -20.79 6.69
C PHE A 146 4.77 -21.39 6.11
N TRP A 147 5.55 -20.58 5.41
CA TRP A 147 6.69 -21.06 4.61
C TRP A 147 8.00 -21.14 5.39
N GLY A 148 8.07 -20.54 6.59
CA GLY A 148 9.28 -20.43 7.42
C GLY A 148 10.04 -21.73 7.63
N VAL A 149 9.29 -22.83 7.79
CA VAL A 149 9.83 -24.20 7.90
C VAL A 149 9.57 -25.00 6.64
N ALA A 150 8.37 -24.84 6.06
CA ALA A 150 7.90 -25.67 4.96
C ALA A 150 8.78 -25.59 3.72
N GLU A 151 9.21 -24.39 3.32
CA GLU A 151 10.00 -24.22 2.10
C GLU A 151 11.43 -24.75 2.22
N PRO A 152 12.22 -24.40 3.26
CA PRO A 152 13.56 -24.98 3.44
C PRO A 152 13.54 -26.51 3.51
N ILE A 153 12.55 -27.10 4.19
CA ILE A 153 12.37 -28.55 4.27
C ILE A 153 12.02 -29.14 2.90
N ASN A 154 11.15 -28.49 2.13
CA ASN A 154 10.81 -28.98 0.81
C ASN A 154 12.00 -28.90 -0.14
N HIS A 155 12.73 -27.78 -0.15
CA HIS A 155 13.86 -27.58 -1.06
C HIS A 155 15.09 -28.41 -0.71
N VAL A 156 15.33 -28.74 0.56
CA VAL A 156 16.46 -29.61 0.91
C VAL A 156 16.22 -31.07 0.47
N TYR A 157 14.95 -31.48 0.36
CA TYR A 157 14.56 -32.80 -0.11
C TYR A 157 14.34 -32.84 -1.63
N ASN A 158 13.51 -31.93 -2.16
CA ASN A 158 13.28 -31.67 -3.58
C ASN A 158 14.18 -30.53 -4.05
N VAL A 159 15.46 -30.84 -4.26
CA VAL A 159 16.50 -29.86 -4.63
C VAL A 159 16.04 -29.02 -5.84
N PRO A 160 16.01 -27.67 -5.74
CA PRO A 160 15.48 -26.78 -6.77
C PRO A 160 16.03 -27.02 -8.18
N ARG A 161 17.35 -27.15 -8.34
CA ARG A 161 18.00 -27.42 -9.63
C ARG A 161 18.14 -28.91 -9.94
N ALA A 162 17.83 -29.80 -9.00
CA ALA A 162 18.04 -31.23 -9.11
C ALA A 162 19.50 -31.63 -9.49
N ASP A 163 20.48 -30.82 -9.08
CA ASP A 163 21.90 -30.95 -9.45
C ASP A 163 22.79 -31.50 -8.32
N VAL A 164 22.24 -31.67 -7.12
CA VAL A 164 22.93 -32.21 -5.93
C VAL A 164 22.06 -33.19 -5.16
N GLU A 165 22.71 -34.03 -4.34
CA GLU A 165 22.02 -35.04 -3.53
C GLU A 165 21.12 -34.39 -2.45
N PRO A 166 19.87 -34.85 -2.29
CA PRO A 166 18.97 -34.41 -1.21
C PRO A 166 19.62 -34.52 0.18
N LEU A 167 19.28 -33.60 1.08
CA LEU A 167 19.78 -33.54 2.47
C LEU A 167 21.31 -33.33 2.62
N SER A 168 22.06 -33.20 1.51
CA SER A 168 23.47 -32.82 1.55
C SER A 168 23.67 -31.36 1.96
N GLU A 169 24.88 -30.99 2.38
CA GLU A 169 25.22 -29.60 2.70
C GLU A 169 25.02 -28.66 1.49
N ALA A 170 25.29 -29.15 0.27
CA ALA A 170 25.04 -28.40 -0.95
C ALA A 170 23.54 -28.16 -1.17
N ALA A 171 22.70 -29.18 -0.94
CA ALA A 171 21.24 -29.05 -1.00
C ALA A 171 20.70 -28.08 0.06
N ILE A 172 21.29 -28.05 1.27
CA ILE A 172 20.92 -27.09 2.31
C ILE A 172 21.21 -25.66 1.85
N ASN A 173 22.41 -25.39 1.33
CA ASN A 173 22.79 -24.06 0.84
C ASN A 173 21.89 -23.62 -0.33
N GLU A 174 21.58 -24.52 -1.26
CA GLU A 174 20.67 -24.23 -2.35
C GLU A 174 19.24 -23.97 -1.86
N ALA A 175 18.74 -24.77 -0.93
CA ALA A 175 17.42 -24.61 -0.33
C ALA A 175 17.25 -23.21 0.28
N PHE A 176 18.23 -22.77 1.06
CA PHE A 176 18.24 -21.41 1.61
C PHE A 176 18.43 -20.34 0.53
N GLY A 177 19.31 -20.56 -0.46
CA GLY A 177 19.49 -19.65 -1.59
C GLY A 177 18.18 -19.34 -2.33
N PHE A 178 17.36 -20.35 -2.59
CA PHE A 178 16.04 -20.16 -3.19
C PHE A 178 15.01 -19.57 -2.21
N THR A 179 15.01 -20.01 -0.95
CA THR A 179 14.12 -19.45 0.09
C THR A 179 14.32 -17.95 0.25
N PHE A 180 15.59 -17.51 0.32
CA PHE A 180 15.90 -16.09 0.39
C PHE A 180 15.57 -15.37 -0.92
N TYR A 181 15.83 -15.99 -2.07
CA TYR A 181 15.42 -15.41 -3.36
C TYR A 181 13.92 -15.13 -3.40
N HIS A 182 13.08 -16.04 -2.92
CA HIS A 182 11.63 -15.86 -2.90
C HIS A 182 11.16 -14.79 -1.90
N PHE A 183 11.64 -14.79 -0.65
CA PHE A 183 11.03 -13.96 0.41
C PHE A 183 11.83 -12.71 0.83
N CYS A 184 12.98 -12.47 0.20
CA CYS A 184 13.77 -11.26 0.42
C CYS A 184 13.52 -10.25 -0.71
N ILE A 185 14.58 -9.73 -1.33
CA ILE A 185 14.51 -8.50 -2.12
C ILE A 185 13.53 -8.58 -3.31
N HIS A 186 13.34 -9.75 -3.91
CA HIS A 186 12.49 -9.90 -5.09
C HIS A 186 11.00 -9.86 -4.75
N MET A 187 10.55 -10.47 -3.64
CA MET A 187 9.16 -10.29 -3.16
C MET A 187 8.91 -8.81 -2.85
N TRP A 188 9.82 -8.17 -2.13
CA TRP A 188 9.67 -6.76 -1.75
C TRP A 188 9.77 -5.81 -2.95
N THR A 189 10.45 -6.19 -4.02
CA THR A 189 10.49 -5.44 -5.28
C THR A 189 9.09 -5.31 -5.89
N ILE A 190 8.34 -6.41 -5.92
CA ILE A 190 6.99 -6.44 -6.47
C ILE A 190 6.04 -5.56 -5.66
N LEU A 191 6.26 -5.47 -4.34
CA LEU A 191 5.47 -4.63 -3.43
C LEU A 191 5.89 -3.15 -3.46
N ALA A 192 7.19 -2.90 -3.61
CA ALA A 192 7.77 -1.56 -3.61
C ALA A 192 7.41 -0.76 -4.86
N LEU A 193 7.33 -1.39 -6.04
CA LEU A 193 7.05 -0.68 -7.29
C LEU A 193 5.67 0.01 -7.28
N PRO A 194 4.55 -0.69 -7.02
CA PRO A 194 3.25 -0.04 -6.87
C PRO A 194 3.20 0.96 -5.75
N GLY A 195 3.83 0.69 -4.60
CA GLY A 195 3.81 1.64 -3.49
C GLY A 195 4.57 2.92 -3.78
N LEU A 196 5.70 2.84 -4.47
CA LEU A 196 6.43 4.02 -4.95
C LEU A 196 5.57 4.82 -5.93
N ALA A 197 4.95 4.14 -6.89
CA ALA A 197 4.16 4.78 -7.91
C ALA A 197 2.90 5.44 -7.32
N LEU A 198 2.12 4.72 -6.52
CA LEU A 198 0.96 5.25 -5.80
C LEU A 198 1.37 6.43 -4.90
N GLY A 199 2.43 6.28 -4.10
CA GLY A 199 2.91 7.34 -3.22
C GLY A 199 3.29 8.61 -3.98
N TYR A 200 3.97 8.46 -5.11
CA TYR A 200 4.36 9.61 -5.95
C TYR A 200 3.13 10.29 -6.57
N PHE A 201 2.25 9.55 -7.24
CA PHE A 201 1.11 10.14 -7.93
C PHE A 201 0.02 10.70 -6.98
N ILE A 202 -0.18 10.06 -5.82
CA ILE A 202 -1.13 10.52 -4.82
C ILE A 202 -0.58 11.71 -4.04
N TYR A 203 0.65 11.62 -3.52
CA TYR A 203 1.15 12.65 -2.58
C TYR A 203 1.90 13.80 -3.23
N LYS A 204 2.71 13.55 -4.28
CA LYS A 204 3.42 14.62 -5.01
C LYS A 204 2.52 15.24 -6.08
N ARG A 205 1.74 14.45 -6.83
CA ARG A 205 0.83 14.94 -7.88
C ARG A 205 -0.63 15.14 -7.46
N LYS A 206 -0.97 14.89 -6.20
CA LYS A 206 -2.31 15.11 -5.61
C LYS A 206 -3.45 14.45 -6.39
N LEU A 207 -3.20 13.27 -6.97
CA LEU A 207 -4.21 12.49 -7.67
C LEU A 207 -5.02 11.60 -6.71
N PRO A 208 -6.23 11.18 -7.10
CA PRO A 208 -7.04 10.30 -6.26
C PRO A 208 -6.32 8.98 -5.91
N PRO A 209 -6.58 8.37 -4.74
CA PRO A 209 -6.04 7.07 -4.33
C PRO A 209 -6.63 5.90 -5.12
N ARG A 210 -6.36 5.87 -6.42
CA ARG A 210 -6.71 4.82 -7.38
C ARG A 210 -5.46 4.33 -8.07
N LEU A 211 -5.42 3.06 -8.47
CA LEU A 211 -4.28 2.57 -9.24
C LEU A 211 -4.22 3.26 -10.61
N SER A 212 -5.36 3.58 -11.21
CA SER A 212 -5.43 4.31 -12.48
C SER A 212 -4.72 5.67 -12.45
N SER A 213 -4.63 6.33 -11.30
CA SER A 213 -3.88 7.59 -11.12
C SER A 213 -2.41 7.47 -11.48
N VAL A 214 -1.82 6.29 -11.29
CA VAL A 214 -0.43 6.00 -11.66
C VAL A 214 -0.19 6.16 -13.16
N PHE A 215 -1.23 6.00 -13.97
CA PHE A 215 -1.16 6.02 -15.42
C PHE A 215 -1.48 7.40 -16.01
N ALA A 216 -1.65 8.43 -15.18
CA ALA A 216 -1.95 9.79 -15.63
C ALA A 216 -0.97 10.35 -16.68
N PRO A 217 0.36 10.14 -16.58
CA PRO A 217 1.30 10.56 -17.63
C PRO A 217 1.06 9.89 -19.00
N VAL A 218 0.52 8.68 -19.02
CA VAL A 218 0.29 7.90 -20.25
C VAL A 218 -1.11 8.15 -20.80
N LEU A 219 -2.12 8.16 -19.93
CA LEU A 219 -3.53 8.21 -20.29
C LEU A 219 -4.14 9.62 -20.22
N GLY A 220 -3.46 10.59 -19.60
CA GLY A 220 -4.00 11.92 -19.34
C GLY A 220 -5.32 11.85 -18.58
N GLY A 221 -6.31 12.65 -18.99
CA GLY A 221 -7.65 12.64 -18.39
C GLY A 221 -8.42 11.31 -18.56
N ARG A 222 -7.94 10.37 -19.38
CA ARG A 222 -8.61 9.07 -19.57
C ARG A 222 -8.53 8.16 -18.35
N ILE A 223 -7.74 8.51 -17.33
CA ILE A 223 -7.76 7.84 -16.02
C ILE A 223 -9.17 7.87 -15.37
N TYR A 224 -10.00 8.86 -15.69
CA TYR A 224 -11.38 8.96 -15.20
C TYR A 224 -12.41 8.27 -16.10
N SER A 225 -11.98 7.71 -17.23
CA SER A 225 -12.82 7.05 -18.23
C SER A 225 -12.54 5.55 -18.31
N THR A 226 -13.14 4.85 -19.26
CA THR A 226 -13.07 3.37 -19.38
C THR A 226 -11.67 2.78 -19.21
N PRO A 227 -10.59 3.29 -19.83
CA PRO A 227 -9.25 2.71 -19.65
C PRO A 227 -8.77 2.74 -18.20
N GLY A 228 -8.94 3.85 -17.49
CA GLY A 228 -8.58 3.95 -16.07
C GLY A 228 -9.47 3.06 -15.20
N LYS A 229 -10.78 3.05 -15.47
CA LYS A 229 -11.73 2.19 -14.75
C LYS A 229 -11.41 0.70 -14.90
N LEU A 230 -10.94 0.25 -16.07
CA LEU A 230 -10.52 -1.14 -16.27
C LEU A 230 -9.26 -1.48 -15.45
N ILE A 231 -8.32 -0.55 -15.31
CA ILE A 231 -7.14 -0.72 -14.44
C ILE A 231 -7.59 -0.86 -12.98
N ASP A 232 -8.50 0.00 -12.51
CA ASP A 232 -9.00 -0.07 -11.14
C ASP A 232 -9.79 -1.37 -10.88
N ILE A 233 -10.63 -1.81 -11.83
CA ILE A 233 -11.32 -3.11 -11.76
C ILE A 233 -10.32 -4.27 -11.67
N LEU A 234 -9.30 -4.28 -12.53
CA LEU A 234 -8.26 -5.31 -12.52
C LEU A 234 -7.49 -5.32 -11.20
N SER A 235 -7.25 -4.15 -10.61
CA SER A 235 -6.56 -4.00 -9.32
C SER A 235 -7.34 -4.58 -8.16
N ILE A 236 -8.66 -4.36 -8.14
CA ILE A 236 -9.57 -4.95 -7.14
C ILE A 236 -9.64 -6.47 -7.33
N ILE A 237 -9.78 -6.96 -8.57
CA ILE A 237 -9.77 -8.40 -8.87
C ILE A 237 -8.45 -9.03 -8.41
N GLY A 238 -7.30 -8.48 -8.82
CA GLY A 238 -5.99 -8.98 -8.42
C GLY A 238 -5.83 -9.02 -6.91
N THR A 239 -6.21 -7.94 -6.21
CA THR A 239 -6.14 -7.86 -4.75
C THR A 239 -7.02 -8.92 -4.10
N THR A 240 -8.28 -9.06 -4.52
CA THR A 240 -9.21 -10.04 -3.96
C THR A 240 -8.68 -11.46 -4.13
N PHE A 241 -8.19 -11.82 -5.31
CA PHE A 241 -7.69 -13.17 -5.58
C PHE A 241 -6.37 -13.46 -4.87
N GLY A 242 -5.45 -12.49 -4.82
CA GLY A 242 -4.19 -12.62 -4.09
C GLY A 242 -4.41 -12.86 -2.59
N ILE A 243 -5.34 -12.11 -1.99
CA ILE A 243 -5.68 -12.29 -0.56
C ILE A 243 -6.49 -13.56 -0.34
N ALA A 244 -7.38 -13.95 -1.26
CA ALA A 244 -8.10 -15.21 -1.16
C ALA A 244 -7.16 -16.42 -1.14
N VAL A 245 -6.07 -16.39 -1.91
CA VAL A 245 -5.01 -17.41 -1.86
C VAL A 245 -4.34 -17.42 -0.50
N SER A 246 -3.96 -16.25 0.04
CA SER A 246 -3.40 -16.14 1.39
C SER A 246 -4.34 -16.74 2.43
N VAL A 247 -5.62 -16.37 2.40
CA VAL A 247 -6.66 -16.90 3.31
C VAL A 247 -6.81 -18.42 3.15
N GLY A 248 -6.80 -18.93 1.93
CA GLY A 248 -6.85 -20.37 1.66
C GLY A 248 -5.67 -21.12 2.29
N LEU A 249 -4.44 -20.67 2.05
CA LEU A 249 -3.24 -21.22 2.70
C LEU A 249 -3.32 -21.13 4.23
N GLY A 250 -3.83 -20.01 4.74
CA GLY A 250 -4.04 -19.80 6.16
C GLY A 250 -5.01 -20.78 6.80
N VAL A 251 -6.12 -21.04 6.13
CA VAL A 251 -7.13 -22.00 6.58
C VAL A 251 -6.57 -23.40 6.61
N LEU A 252 -5.79 -23.79 5.60
CA LEU A 252 -5.09 -25.08 5.58
C LEU A 252 -4.14 -25.18 6.78
N GLN A 253 -3.36 -24.13 7.04
CA GLN A 253 -2.44 -24.12 8.18
C GLN A 253 -3.16 -24.14 9.54
N ILE A 254 -4.26 -23.41 9.67
CA ILE A 254 -5.07 -23.41 10.90
C ILE A 254 -5.67 -24.80 11.12
N ASN A 255 -6.20 -25.43 10.06
CA ASN A 255 -6.78 -26.77 10.16
C ASN A 255 -5.73 -27.82 10.56
N ALA A 256 -4.54 -27.78 9.97
CA ALA A 256 -3.41 -28.63 10.34
C ALA A 256 -2.95 -28.43 11.78
N GLY A 257 -2.89 -27.17 12.24
CA GLY A 257 -2.62 -26.85 13.63
C GLY A 257 -3.67 -27.44 14.57
N MET A 258 -4.96 -27.24 14.27
CA MET A 258 -6.05 -27.83 15.05
C MET A 258 -6.03 -29.36 15.03
N HIS A 259 -5.65 -29.97 13.91
CA HIS A 259 -5.47 -31.41 13.82
C HIS A 259 -4.37 -31.88 14.79
N LYS A 260 -3.22 -31.20 14.80
CA LYS A 260 -2.10 -31.53 15.68
C LYS A 260 -2.43 -31.37 17.17
N LEU A 261 -3.15 -30.32 17.55
CA LEU A 261 -3.49 -30.05 18.96
C LEU A 261 -4.67 -30.88 19.47
N TRP A 262 -5.72 -31.03 18.65
CA TRP A 262 -7.03 -31.50 19.10
C TRP A 262 -7.60 -32.64 18.25
N GLY A 263 -6.88 -33.13 17.25
CA GLY A 263 -7.33 -34.20 16.36
C GLY A 263 -8.51 -33.80 15.47
N VAL A 264 -8.71 -32.49 15.22
CA VAL A 264 -9.76 -32.00 14.33
C VAL A 264 -9.54 -32.56 12.91
N PRO A 265 -10.55 -33.11 12.24
CA PRO A 265 -10.39 -33.65 10.89
C PRO A 265 -9.98 -32.58 9.86
N GLU A 266 -9.13 -32.97 8.92
CA GLU A 266 -8.68 -32.13 7.80
C GLU A 266 -9.53 -32.39 6.57
N VAL A 267 -10.72 -31.78 6.56
CA VAL A 267 -11.74 -32.01 5.52
C VAL A 267 -12.38 -30.69 5.10
N ASN A 268 -12.83 -30.61 3.85
CA ASN A 268 -13.30 -29.36 3.22
C ASN A 268 -14.37 -28.63 4.03
N TRP A 269 -15.30 -29.33 4.70
CA TRP A 269 -16.34 -28.66 5.48
C TRP A 269 -15.80 -27.95 6.74
N VAL A 270 -14.73 -28.48 7.36
CA VAL A 270 -14.04 -27.84 8.50
C VAL A 270 -13.31 -26.61 7.99
N GLN A 271 -12.60 -26.72 6.86
CA GLN A 271 -11.89 -25.60 6.24
C GLN A 271 -12.86 -24.46 5.86
N LEU A 272 -14.02 -24.78 5.29
CA LEU A 272 -15.07 -23.80 5.00
C LEU A 272 -15.61 -23.14 6.27
N LEU A 273 -15.79 -23.90 7.35
CA LEU A 273 -16.21 -23.33 8.63
C LEU A 273 -15.17 -22.34 9.16
N ILE A 274 -13.87 -22.66 9.08
CA ILE A 274 -12.78 -21.75 9.46
C ILE A 274 -12.84 -20.46 8.62
N ILE A 275 -13.03 -20.56 7.30
CA ILE A 275 -13.15 -19.39 6.40
C ILE A 275 -14.32 -18.51 6.83
N VAL A 276 -15.50 -19.11 7.07
CA VAL A 276 -16.69 -18.37 7.50
C VAL A 276 -16.43 -17.65 8.82
N LEU A 277 -15.79 -18.31 9.79
CA LEU A 277 -15.48 -17.72 11.09
C LEU A 277 -14.47 -16.56 10.98
N ILE A 278 -13.36 -16.75 10.26
CA ILE A 278 -12.34 -15.70 10.05
C ILE A 278 -12.96 -14.51 9.30
N THR A 279 -13.75 -14.78 8.27
CA THR A 279 -14.43 -13.75 7.48
C THR A 279 -15.44 -13.00 8.34
N ALA A 280 -16.21 -13.69 9.19
CA ALA A 280 -17.15 -13.05 10.11
C ALA A 280 -16.44 -12.15 11.13
N VAL A 281 -15.33 -12.61 11.71
CA VAL A 281 -14.53 -11.80 12.65
C VAL A 281 -13.93 -10.58 11.96
N SER A 282 -13.42 -10.74 10.74
CA SER A 282 -12.95 -9.61 9.91
C SER A 282 -14.09 -8.62 9.60
N CYS A 283 -15.28 -9.10 9.23
CA CYS A 283 -16.43 -8.25 9.01
C CYS A 283 -16.82 -7.45 10.26
N LEU A 284 -16.75 -8.06 11.45
CA LEU A 284 -16.98 -7.38 12.73
C LEU A 284 -15.90 -6.32 13.02
N SER A 285 -14.63 -6.64 12.74
CA SER A 285 -13.50 -5.72 12.87
C SER A 285 -13.68 -4.49 11.98
N VAL A 286 -13.97 -4.70 10.69
CA VAL A 286 -14.29 -3.64 9.72
C VAL A 286 -15.53 -2.84 10.14
N ALA A 287 -16.60 -3.51 10.59
CA ALA A 287 -17.84 -2.88 11.06
C ALA A 287 -17.62 -1.94 12.25
N SER A 288 -16.72 -2.34 13.17
CA SER A 288 -16.42 -1.58 14.38
C SER A 288 -15.59 -0.30 14.12
N GLY A 289 -15.06 -0.12 12.91
CA GLY A 289 -14.31 1.09 12.54
C GLY A 289 -13.05 1.31 13.39
N LEU A 290 -12.50 0.23 13.94
CA LEU A 290 -11.41 0.29 14.91
C LEU A 290 -10.07 0.49 14.18
N ASP A 291 -9.87 1.64 13.52
CA ASP A 291 -8.57 1.99 12.90
C ASP A 291 -7.44 1.93 13.94
N LYS A 292 -7.74 2.29 15.19
CA LYS A 292 -6.83 2.12 16.35
C LYS A 292 -6.63 0.64 16.72
N GLY A 293 -7.66 -0.18 16.53
CA GLY A 293 -7.66 -1.62 16.82
C GLY A 293 -6.81 -2.41 15.85
N ILE A 294 -6.92 -2.15 14.54
CA ILE A 294 -6.09 -2.79 13.51
C ILE A 294 -4.60 -2.53 13.80
N LYS A 295 -4.25 -1.28 14.12
CA LYS A 295 -2.87 -0.91 14.50
C LYS A 295 -2.39 -1.64 15.77
N LEU A 296 -3.25 -1.75 16.79
CA LEU A 296 -2.90 -2.45 18.03
C LEU A 296 -2.76 -3.97 17.81
N LEU A 297 -3.72 -4.61 17.13
CA LEU A 297 -3.68 -6.03 16.80
C LEU A 297 -2.44 -6.36 15.98
N SER A 298 -2.12 -5.54 14.97
CA SER A 298 -0.93 -5.76 14.15
C SER A 298 0.37 -5.65 14.96
N ASN A 299 0.51 -4.63 15.81
CA ASN A 299 1.67 -4.50 16.70
C ASN A 299 1.83 -5.68 17.68
N ILE A 300 0.71 -6.11 18.29
CA ILE A 300 0.70 -7.30 19.17
C ILE A 300 1.14 -8.53 18.39
N ASN A 301 0.62 -8.70 17.18
CA ASN A 301 0.90 -9.88 16.37
C ASN A 301 2.37 -9.96 15.95
N ILE A 302 2.99 -8.83 15.60
CA ILE A 302 4.44 -8.77 15.36
C ILE A 302 5.21 -9.17 16.61
N ALA A 303 4.86 -8.62 17.77
CA ALA A 303 5.52 -8.95 19.02
C ALA A 303 5.40 -10.44 19.35
N MET A 304 4.24 -11.05 19.07
CA MET A 304 4.03 -12.49 19.24
C MET A 304 4.87 -13.32 18.27
N ALA A 305 4.96 -12.94 16.99
CA ALA A 305 5.82 -13.61 16.02
C ALA A 305 7.31 -13.52 16.40
N LEU A 306 7.76 -12.35 16.87
CA LEU A 306 9.11 -12.17 17.39
C LEU A 306 9.36 -13.02 18.64
N ALA A 307 8.39 -13.11 19.55
CA ALA A 307 8.49 -13.96 20.73
C ALA A 307 8.62 -15.44 20.33
N LEU A 308 7.89 -15.90 19.31
CA LEU A 308 8.03 -17.26 18.77
C LEU A 308 9.43 -17.48 18.18
N LEU A 309 9.94 -16.55 17.37
CA LEU A 309 11.28 -16.64 16.79
C LEU A 309 12.36 -16.74 17.88
N VAL A 310 12.29 -15.89 18.90
CA VAL A 310 13.22 -15.90 20.04
C VAL A 310 13.09 -17.19 20.84
N PHE A 311 11.87 -17.68 21.04
CA PHE A 311 11.64 -18.96 21.70
C PHE A 311 12.35 -20.11 20.96
N ILE A 312 12.16 -20.23 19.65
CA ILE A 312 12.84 -21.25 18.82
C ILE A 312 14.35 -21.11 18.88
N LEU A 313 14.86 -19.88 18.83
CA LEU A 313 16.29 -19.61 18.92
C LEU A 313 16.91 -20.08 20.25
N VAL A 314 16.25 -19.78 21.37
CA VAL A 314 16.75 -20.08 22.72
C VAL A 314 16.58 -21.55 23.10
N THR A 315 15.50 -22.20 22.65
CA THR A 315 15.19 -23.58 23.01
C THR A 315 15.70 -24.61 22.00
N GLY A 316 16.05 -24.17 20.78
CA GLY A 316 16.71 -24.98 19.76
C GLY A 316 18.23 -24.99 19.88
N PRO A 317 18.96 -25.46 18.84
CA PRO A 317 20.42 -25.45 18.82
C PRO A 317 20.98 -24.03 18.59
N THR A 318 20.88 -23.16 19.61
CA THR A 318 21.12 -21.71 19.53
C THR A 318 22.38 -21.33 18.77
N LEU A 319 23.53 -21.96 19.08
CA LEU A 319 24.80 -21.61 18.44
C LEU A 319 24.80 -21.95 16.94
N THR A 320 24.19 -23.07 16.56
CA THR A 320 24.03 -23.48 15.16
C THR A 320 23.15 -22.47 14.42
N LEU A 321 22.02 -22.08 15.01
CA LEU A 321 21.09 -21.11 14.41
C LEU A 321 21.73 -19.72 14.26
N LEU A 322 22.49 -19.25 15.25
CA LEU A 322 23.20 -17.97 15.18
C LEU A 322 24.30 -17.97 14.12
N ARG A 323 25.12 -19.04 14.05
CA ARG A 323 26.15 -19.19 13.02
C ARG A 323 25.54 -19.19 11.62
N HIS A 324 24.49 -19.98 11.45
CA HIS A 324 23.81 -20.07 10.17
C HIS A 324 23.12 -18.76 9.78
N THR A 325 22.62 -17.98 10.75
CA THR A 325 22.08 -16.63 10.49
C THR A 325 23.13 -15.70 9.88
N VAL A 326 24.38 -15.75 10.36
CA VAL A 326 25.48 -14.98 9.76
C VAL A 326 25.83 -15.50 8.36
N GLU A 327 25.95 -16.82 8.20
CA GLU A 327 26.23 -17.46 6.91
C GLU A 327 25.14 -17.19 5.86
N SER A 328 23.89 -17.08 6.29
CA SER A 328 22.73 -16.85 5.43
C SER A 328 22.83 -15.57 4.61
N PHE A 329 23.46 -14.52 5.14
CA PHE A 329 23.74 -13.31 4.36
C PHE A 329 24.73 -13.58 3.21
N GLY A 330 25.73 -14.43 3.45
CA GLY A 330 26.68 -14.87 2.43
C GLY A 330 26.05 -15.80 1.39
N ILE A 331 25.27 -16.78 1.84
CA ILE A 331 24.49 -17.69 0.97
C ILE A 331 23.60 -16.86 0.05
N TYR A 332 22.85 -15.91 0.62
CA TYR A 332 21.96 -15.08 -0.17
C TYR A 332 22.71 -14.21 -1.19
N ALA A 333 23.84 -13.62 -0.80
CA ALA A 333 24.66 -12.82 -1.70
C ALA A 333 25.24 -13.63 -2.88
N ASP A 334 25.59 -14.90 -2.67
CA ASP A 334 26.10 -15.79 -3.73
C ASP A 334 24.99 -16.30 -4.67
N PHE A 335 23.84 -16.69 -4.12
CA PHE A 335 22.75 -17.28 -4.90
C PHE A 335 21.90 -16.24 -5.63
N LEU A 336 21.74 -15.04 -5.08
CA LEU A 336 20.83 -14.03 -5.63
C LEU A 336 21.09 -13.70 -7.12
N PRO A 337 22.34 -13.42 -7.58
CA PRO A 337 22.60 -13.14 -9.00
C PRO A 337 22.35 -14.35 -9.91
N LYS A 338 22.57 -15.58 -9.40
CA LYS A 338 22.35 -16.83 -10.15
C LYS A 338 20.86 -17.12 -10.30
N ASN A 339 20.10 -16.93 -9.22
CA ASN A 339 18.67 -17.27 -9.15
C ASN A 339 17.81 -16.27 -9.93
N MET A 340 18.17 -14.98 -9.94
CA MET A 340 17.31 -13.93 -10.53
C MET A 340 17.03 -14.10 -12.02
N PHE A 341 17.85 -14.83 -12.77
CA PHE A 341 17.61 -15.12 -14.19
C PHE A 341 17.60 -16.61 -14.53
N TRP A 342 17.58 -17.49 -13.52
CA TRP A 342 17.51 -18.92 -13.78
C TRP A 342 16.09 -19.31 -14.18
N SER A 343 15.90 -19.79 -15.41
CA SER A 343 14.61 -20.17 -15.98
C SER A 343 14.53 -21.65 -16.39
N ASP A 344 15.38 -22.50 -15.80
CA ASP A 344 15.48 -23.95 -16.08
C ASP A 344 15.46 -24.30 -17.58
N SER A 345 16.30 -23.63 -18.39
CA SER A 345 16.28 -23.79 -19.85
C SER A 345 16.69 -25.18 -20.35
N PHE A 346 17.42 -25.93 -19.51
CA PHE A 346 17.77 -27.33 -19.79
C PHE A 346 16.67 -28.31 -19.36
N ASN A 347 15.66 -27.82 -18.62
CA ASN A 347 14.55 -28.59 -18.13
C ASN A 347 15.02 -29.76 -17.24
N ASP A 348 15.97 -29.45 -16.34
CA ASP A 348 16.56 -30.42 -15.41
C ASP A 348 15.59 -30.74 -14.26
N ASN A 349 14.72 -29.78 -13.89
CA ASN A 349 13.67 -29.98 -12.88
C ASN A 349 12.29 -29.48 -13.37
N PRO A 350 11.67 -30.21 -14.33
CA PRO A 350 10.47 -29.76 -15.01
C PRO A 350 9.32 -29.46 -14.05
N GLY A 351 8.75 -28.26 -14.17
CA GLY A 351 7.57 -27.83 -13.41
C GLY A 351 7.86 -27.33 -12.00
N TRP A 352 9.09 -27.44 -11.48
CA TRP A 352 9.46 -26.90 -10.17
C TRP A 352 9.25 -25.38 -10.12
N GLN A 353 9.69 -24.65 -11.15
CA GLN A 353 9.57 -23.19 -11.20
C GLN A 353 8.12 -22.72 -11.13
N GLY A 354 7.18 -23.48 -11.70
CA GLY A 354 5.75 -23.16 -11.65
C GLY A 354 5.16 -23.29 -10.25
N LYS A 355 5.57 -24.31 -9.50
CA LYS A 355 5.10 -24.58 -8.13
C LYS A 355 5.67 -23.61 -7.09
N TRP A 356 6.84 -23.04 -7.37
CA TRP A 356 7.59 -22.20 -6.42
C TRP A 356 7.75 -20.77 -6.95
N THR A 357 8.77 -20.50 -7.75
CA THR A 357 9.17 -19.14 -8.14
C THR A 357 8.06 -18.37 -8.85
N VAL A 358 7.45 -18.95 -9.88
CA VAL A 358 6.39 -18.27 -10.64
C VAL A 358 5.12 -18.14 -9.81
N PHE A 359 4.80 -19.13 -8.98
CA PHE A 359 3.71 -19.03 -8.01
C PHE A 359 3.93 -17.84 -7.06
N TYR A 360 5.10 -17.70 -6.44
CA TYR A 360 5.40 -16.58 -5.55
C TYR A 360 5.34 -15.22 -6.25
N TRP A 361 5.84 -15.13 -7.48
CA TRP A 361 5.74 -13.91 -8.28
C TRP A 361 4.29 -13.59 -8.62
N ALA A 362 3.52 -14.54 -9.13
CA ALA A 362 2.12 -14.34 -9.45
C ALA A 362 1.29 -13.94 -8.22
N TRP A 363 1.43 -14.70 -7.14
CA TRP A 363 0.77 -14.40 -5.87
C TRP A 363 1.14 -13.00 -5.38
N THR A 364 2.43 -12.66 -5.43
CA THR A 364 2.91 -11.34 -4.99
C THR A 364 2.42 -10.19 -5.85
N ILE A 365 2.34 -10.39 -7.15
CA ILE A 365 1.81 -9.42 -8.10
C ILE A 365 0.33 -9.13 -7.80
N CYS A 366 -0.49 -10.15 -7.52
CA CYS A 366 -1.92 -10.01 -7.27
C CYS A 366 -2.24 -9.08 -6.08
N TRP A 367 -1.60 -9.29 -4.92
CA TRP A 367 -1.81 -8.44 -3.73
C TRP A 367 -0.89 -7.20 -3.63
N SER A 368 0.01 -6.99 -4.59
CA SER A 368 0.90 -5.82 -4.61
C SER A 368 0.19 -4.46 -4.67
N PRO A 369 -1.01 -4.28 -5.27
CA PRO A 369 -1.70 -2.98 -5.23
C PRO A 369 -2.13 -2.63 -3.81
N TYR A 370 -2.67 -3.61 -3.09
CA TYR A 370 -3.09 -3.46 -1.70
C TYR A 370 -1.91 -3.09 -0.80
N VAL A 371 -0.86 -3.90 -0.82
CA VAL A 371 0.34 -3.64 -0.01
C VAL A 371 1.01 -2.34 -0.46
N GLY A 372 1.08 -2.09 -1.77
CA GLY A 372 1.63 -0.86 -2.33
C GLY A 372 0.92 0.38 -1.80
N MET A 373 -0.43 0.39 -1.77
CA MET A 373 -1.20 1.49 -1.19
C MET A 373 -0.92 1.66 0.31
N PHE A 374 -0.85 0.56 1.07
CA PHE A 374 -0.49 0.62 2.48
C PHE A 374 0.91 1.23 2.69
N VAL A 375 1.91 0.73 1.96
CA VAL A 375 3.30 1.19 2.05
C VAL A 375 3.42 2.65 1.60
N ALA A 376 2.70 3.05 0.55
CA ALA A 376 2.64 4.44 0.09
C ALA A 376 2.20 5.37 1.23
N ARG A 377 1.12 5.03 1.93
CA ARG A 377 0.55 5.84 3.02
C ARG A 377 1.53 6.08 4.15
N ILE A 378 2.17 5.03 4.63
CA ILE A 378 3.10 5.13 5.76
C ILE A 378 4.44 5.76 5.35
N SER A 379 4.66 6.02 4.05
CA SER A 379 5.89 6.59 3.50
C SER A 379 5.76 8.05 3.05
N LYS A 380 4.65 8.74 3.35
CA LYS A 380 4.47 10.16 3.03
C LYS A 380 5.58 11.02 3.65
N GLY A 381 6.10 11.97 2.86
CA GLY A 381 7.20 12.86 3.22
C GLY A 381 8.61 12.27 3.08
N ARG A 382 8.74 10.97 2.79
CA ARG A 382 10.06 10.35 2.53
C ARG A 382 10.54 10.64 1.11
N SER A 383 11.86 10.69 0.93
CA SER A 383 12.44 10.67 -0.41
C SER A 383 12.25 9.30 -1.08
N VAL A 384 12.21 9.28 -2.41
CA VAL A 384 12.17 8.04 -3.21
C VAL A 384 13.34 7.11 -2.85
N ARG A 385 14.52 7.66 -2.56
CA ARG A 385 15.68 6.85 -2.15
C ARG A 385 15.47 6.17 -0.81
N GLU A 386 14.99 6.91 0.19
CA GLU A 386 14.67 6.36 1.51
C GLU A 386 13.56 5.31 1.44
N TYR A 387 12.54 5.58 0.61
CA TYR A 387 11.47 4.63 0.32
C TYR A 387 12.05 3.31 -0.21
N ILE A 388 12.80 3.36 -1.33
CA ILE A 388 13.30 2.14 -1.98
C ILE A 388 14.25 1.39 -1.04
N ALA A 389 15.20 2.09 -0.39
CA ALA A 389 16.11 1.44 0.55
C ALA A 389 15.37 0.79 1.72
N GLY A 390 14.44 1.49 2.35
CA GLY A 390 13.78 0.97 3.54
C GLY A 390 12.78 -0.15 3.24
N VAL A 391 12.01 -0.04 2.16
CA VAL A 391 11.04 -1.08 1.76
C VAL A 391 11.74 -2.35 1.27
N LEU A 392 12.91 -2.24 0.64
CA LEU A 392 13.66 -3.42 0.20
C LEU A 392 14.55 -4.00 1.31
N ALA A 393 15.35 -3.17 1.98
CA ALA A 393 16.39 -3.66 2.88
C ALA A 393 15.86 -4.14 4.23
N LEU A 394 14.96 -3.37 4.86
CA LEU A 394 14.54 -3.67 6.22
C LEU A 394 13.76 -4.99 6.32
N PRO A 395 12.78 -5.26 5.44
CA PRO A 395 12.08 -6.54 5.49
C PRO A 395 12.93 -7.70 4.99
N THR A 396 13.83 -7.47 4.02
CA THR A 396 14.81 -8.48 3.60
C THR A 396 15.68 -8.92 4.77
N PHE A 397 16.22 -7.98 5.55
CA PHE A 397 17.03 -8.30 6.73
C PHE A 397 16.25 -9.18 7.71
N PHE A 398 15.00 -8.83 7.98
CA PHE A 398 14.15 -9.62 8.86
C PHE A 398 13.86 -11.02 8.28
N SER A 399 13.49 -11.12 7.01
CA SER A 399 13.23 -12.41 6.33
C SER A 399 14.45 -13.32 6.41
N VAL A 400 15.66 -12.80 6.15
CA VAL A 400 16.90 -13.59 6.26
C VAL A 400 17.03 -14.19 7.66
N VAL A 401 16.86 -13.38 8.71
CA VAL A 401 16.94 -13.86 10.10
C VAL A 401 15.84 -14.87 10.41
N TRP A 402 14.61 -14.61 9.97
CA TRP A 402 13.48 -15.51 10.19
C TRP A 402 13.72 -16.90 9.61
N PHE A 403 14.02 -16.99 8.31
CA PHE A 403 14.26 -18.26 7.64
C PHE A 403 15.53 -18.93 8.14
N ALA A 404 16.60 -18.18 8.41
CA ALA A 404 17.84 -18.75 8.94
C ALA A 404 17.66 -19.38 10.33
N ILE A 405 16.69 -18.94 11.13
CA ILE A 405 16.37 -19.55 12.43
C ILE A 405 15.33 -20.66 12.25
N MET A 406 14.16 -20.34 11.68
CA MET A 406 13.03 -21.28 11.57
C MET A 406 13.32 -22.44 10.63
N GLY A 407 13.85 -22.14 9.43
CA GLY A 407 14.21 -23.14 8.43
C GLY A 407 15.36 -24.01 8.90
N ARG A 408 16.38 -23.41 9.53
CA ARG A 408 17.55 -24.17 10.00
C ARG A 408 17.20 -25.04 11.19
N ALA A 409 16.32 -24.59 12.08
CA ALA A 409 15.78 -25.42 13.15
C ALA A 409 15.06 -26.66 12.58
N GLY A 410 14.26 -26.49 11.53
CA GLY A 410 13.66 -27.61 10.80
C GLY A 410 14.71 -28.58 10.25
N ILE A 411 15.70 -28.07 9.51
CA ILE A 411 16.73 -28.91 8.90
C ILE A 411 17.56 -29.64 9.97
N GLU A 412 17.91 -29.01 11.09
CA GLU A 412 18.62 -29.68 12.19
C GLU A 412 17.78 -30.80 12.83
N LEU A 413 16.47 -30.58 12.97
CA LEU A 413 15.57 -31.61 13.45
C LEU A 413 15.51 -32.80 12.48
N GLU A 414 15.44 -32.53 11.18
CA GLU A 414 15.45 -33.58 10.15
C GLU A 414 16.79 -34.34 10.11
N LEU A 415 17.92 -33.65 10.21
CA LEU A 415 19.24 -34.29 10.21
C LEU A 415 19.48 -35.15 11.46
N SER A 416 18.95 -34.73 12.61
CA SER A 416 19.08 -35.48 13.87
C SER A 416 18.10 -36.65 13.99
N ASN A 417 16.94 -36.56 13.33
CA ASN A 417 15.94 -37.61 13.28
C ASN A 417 15.33 -37.72 11.86
N PRO A 418 15.98 -38.44 10.94
CA PRO A 418 15.57 -38.52 9.54
C PRO A 418 14.11 -38.96 9.37
N GLY A 419 13.37 -38.28 8.49
CA GLY A 419 11.96 -38.52 8.18
C GLY A 419 10.98 -37.73 9.05
N ILE A 420 11.42 -37.14 10.17
CA ILE A 420 10.50 -36.49 11.13
C ILE A 420 9.74 -35.29 10.54
N LEU A 421 10.34 -34.57 9.58
CA LEU A 421 9.70 -33.47 8.85
C LEU A 421 9.50 -33.80 7.38
N THR A 422 10.49 -34.39 6.69
CA THR A 422 10.39 -34.63 5.24
C THR A 422 9.26 -35.59 4.89
N GLU A 423 9.02 -36.63 5.68
CA GLU A 423 7.95 -37.59 5.43
C GLU A 423 6.56 -36.93 5.49
N PRO A 424 6.15 -36.26 6.59
CA PRO A 424 4.85 -35.59 6.62
C PRO A 424 4.76 -34.41 5.64
N VAL A 425 5.77 -33.54 5.59
CA VAL A 425 5.68 -32.26 4.84
C VAL A 425 5.84 -32.44 3.34
N VAL A 426 6.73 -33.35 2.92
CA VAL A 426 7.13 -33.48 1.52
C VAL A 426 6.56 -34.73 0.87
N VAL A 427 6.73 -35.90 1.50
CA VAL A 427 6.29 -37.18 0.93
C VAL A 427 4.77 -37.31 1.01
N ASN A 428 4.18 -37.01 2.17
CA ASN A 428 2.73 -37.05 2.37
C ASN A 428 2.02 -35.78 1.92
N GLY A 429 2.76 -34.72 1.59
CA GLY A 429 2.22 -33.46 1.06
C GLY A 429 1.51 -32.58 2.09
N ASP A 430 1.68 -32.84 3.40
CA ASP A 430 1.14 -32.01 4.47
C ASP A 430 2.06 -30.80 4.75
N VAL A 431 2.19 -29.97 3.71
CA VAL A 431 2.93 -28.70 3.75
C VAL A 431 2.41 -27.77 4.86
N PRO A 432 1.09 -27.59 5.06
CA PRO A 432 0.56 -26.67 6.08
C PRO A 432 0.93 -27.04 7.53
N ALA A 433 1.17 -28.33 7.84
CA ALA A 433 1.57 -28.76 9.17
C ALA A 433 3.04 -28.53 9.53
N ALA A 434 3.90 -28.08 8.59
CA ALA A 434 5.35 -28.00 8.80
C ALA A 434 5.75 -27.26 10.08
N LEU A 435 5.13 -26.11 10.37
CA LEU A 435 5.38 -25.36 11.60
C LEU A 435 5.03 -26.19 12.84
N PHE A 436 3.86 -26.84 12.86
CA PHE A 436 3.38 -27.59 14.02
C PHE A 436 4.16 -28.91 14.22
N ASN A 437 4.66 -29.51 13.14
CA ASN A 437 5.56 -30.66 13.20
C ASN A 437 6.93 -30.26 13.78
N LEU A 438 7.46 -29.07 13.45
CA LEU A 438 8.63 -28.54 14.13
C LEU A 438 8.35 -28.33 15.63
N LEU A 439 7.26 -27.63 15.97
CA LEU A 439 6.91 -27.32 17.36
C LEU A 439 6.68 -28.56 18.23
N ALA A 440 6.35 -29.70 17.63
CA ALA A 440 6.23 -30.97 18.33
C ALA A 440 7.55 -31.47 18.94
N ALA A 441 8.70 -31.04 18.42
CA ALA A 441 10.02 -31.36 18.97
C ALA A 441 10.50 -30.36 20.03
N TYR A 442 9.74 -29.29 20.28
CA TYR A 442 10.11 -28.20 21.17
C TYR A 442 9.35 -28.26 22.51
N PRO A 443 9.93 -27.72 23.62
CA PRO A 443 9.27 -27.73 24.91
C PRO A 443 7.95 -26.94 24.89
N TRP A 444 7.04 -27.26 25.82
CA TRP A 444 5.72 -26.62 25.92
C TRP A 444 4.90 -26.70 24.61
N THR A 445 5.07 -27.77 23.84
CA THR A 445 4.45 -28.00 22.52
C THR A 445 2.99 -27.53 22.44
N GLY A 446 2.13 -27.97 23.37
CA GLY A 446 0.71 -27.61 23.35
C GLY A 446 0.47 -26.11 23.47
N PHE A 447 1.20 -25.43 24.35
CA PHE A 447 1.10 -23.97 24.52
C PHE A 447 1.65 -23.23 23.31
N VAL A 448 2.84 -23.58 22.83
CA VAL A 448 3.50 -22.87 21.72
C VAL A 448 2.76 -23.10 20.40
N SER A 449 2.17 -24.28 20.21
CA SER A 449 1.33 -24.58 19.05
C SER A 449 0.01 -23.79 19.10
N ALA A 450 -0.66 -23.73 20.25
CA ALA A 450 -1.86 -22.90 20.41
C ALA A 450 -1.55 -21.41 20.22
N PHE A 451 -0.43 -20.95 20.76
CA PHE A 451 0.07 -19.59 20.57
C PHE A 451 0.31 -19.28 19.09
N SER A 452 0.99 -20.16 18.37
CA SER A 452 1.25 -20.01 16.93
C SER A 452 -0.05 -19.99 16.12
N LEU A 453 -1.03 -20.82 16.48
CA LEU A 453 -2.35 -20.81 15.86
C LEU A 453 -3.05 -19.45 16.00
N ILE A 454 -2.98 -18.84 17.19
CA ILE A 454 -3.53 -17.49 17.43
C ILE A 454 -2.82 -16.44 16.56
N VAL A 455 -1.49 -16.50 16.47
CA VAL A 455 -0.68 -15.59 15.61
C VAL A 455 -1.13 -15.68 14.15
N VAL A 456 -1.29 -16.91 13.64
CA VAL A 456 -1.74 -17.18 12.28
C VAL A 456 -3.15 -16.59 12.04
N VAL A 457 -4.10 -16.84 12.95
CA VAL A 457 -5.47 -16.31 12.87
C VAL A 457 -5.47 -14.77 12.84
N ILE A 458 -4.71 -14.11 13.72
CA ILE A 458 -4.65 -12.64 13.77
C ILE A 458 -4.08 -12.08 12.46
N PHE A 459 -3.02 -12.69 11.89
CA PHE A 459 -2.45 -12.20 10.63
C PHE A 459 -3.47 -12.24 9.50
N PHE A 460 -4.27 -13.30 9.38
CA PHE A 460 -5.28 -13.40 8.33
C PHE A 460 -6.42 -12.42 8.51
N ILE A 461 -6.93 -12.23 9.74
CA ILE A 461 -7.96 -11.23 10.03
C ILE A 461 -7.47 -9.83 9.63
N THR A 462 -6.27 -9.45 10.10
CA THR A 462 -5.69 -8.12 9.78
C THR A 462 -5.44 -7.92 8.27
N SER A 463 -5.12 -8.99 7.55
CA SER A 463 -4.90 -8.95 6.09
C SER A 463 -6.21 -8.75 5.32
N ILE A 464 -7.29 -9.44 5.70
CA ILE A 464 -8.61 -9.27 5.07
C ILE A 464 -9.13 -7.85 5.33
N ASP A 465 -9.02 -7.36 6.57
CA ASP A 465 -9.46 -6.01 6.95
C ASP A 465 -8.78 -4.93 6.10
N SER A 466 -7.46 -5.03 5.98
CA SER A 466 -6.65 -4.05 5.27
C SER A 466 -6.88 -4.12 3.75
N ALA A 467 -7.08 -5.32 3.19
CA ALA A 467 -7.44 -5.51 1.79
C ALA A 467 -8.84 -4.95 1.46
N ALA A 468 -9.82 -5.18 2.34
CA ALA A 468 -11.17 -4.67 2.19
C ALA A 468 -11.20 -3.13 2.18
N LEU A 469 -10.37 -2.49 3.01
CA LEU A 469 -10.18 -1.03 3.00
C LEU A 469 -9.61 -0.54 1.66
N VAL A 470 -8.56 -1.17 1.15
CA VAL A 470 -7.93 -0.70 -0.10
C VAL A 470 -8.81 -0.97 -1.33
N ASN A 471 -9.53 -2.09 -1.39
CA ASN A 471 -10.50 -2.34 -2.44
C ASN A 471 -11.60 -1.28 -2.47
N ASP A 472 -12.07 -0.85 -1.30
CA ASP A 472 -13.02 0.25 -1.18
C ASP A 472 -12.42 1.56 -1.70
N MET A 473 -11.19 1.90 -1.31
CA MET A 473 -10.47 3.08 -1.80
C MET A 473 -10.29 3.07 -3.33
N PHE A 474 -9.94 1.94 -3.93
CA PHE A 474 -9.82 1.84 -5.39
C PHE A 474 -11.16 2.01 -6.11
N ALA A 475 -12.26 1.52 -5.52
CA ALA A 475 -13.59 1.66 -6.09
C ALA A 475 -14.10 3.10 -6.05
N THR A 476 -13.78 3.85 -4.99
CA THR A 476 -14.32 5.20 -4.73
C THR A 476 -13.36 6.29 -5.21
N GLY A 477 -12.06 6.07 -5.14
CA GLY A 477 -11.04 7.11 -5.23
C GLY A 477 -11.01 8.07 -4.04
N GLU A 478 -11.61 7.69 -2.92
CA GLU A 478 -11.59 8.47 -1.69
C GLU A 478 -11.43 7.54 -0.48
N GLU A 479 -10.78 8.03 0.57
CA GLU A 479 -10.60 7.25 1.79
C GLU A 479 -11.78 7.45 2.75
N ASN A 480 -12.33 6.35 3.29
CA ASN A 480 -13.34 6.35 4.37
C ASN A 480 -14.64 7.11 4.07
N GLN A 481 -15.05 7.22 2.80
CA GLN A 481 -16.24 7.97 2.39
C GLN A 481 -17.48 7.09 2.14
N THR A 482 -17.30 5.78 1.99
CA THR A 482 -18.41 4.84 1.81
C THR A 482 -18.96 4.35 3.15
N PRO A 483 -20.23 3.92 3.17
CA PRO A 483 -20.77 3.16 4.29
C PRO A 483 -19.95 1.90 4.52
N THR A 484 -19.80 1.51 5.79
CA THR A 484 -19.01 0.32 6.17
C THR A 484 -19.47 -0.98 5.51
N SER A 485 -20.70 -1.05 5.01
CA SER A 485 -21.22 -2.18 4.23
C SER A 485 -20.40 -2.50 2.98
N TYR A 486 -19.75 -1.51 2.35
CA TYR A 486 -18.91 -1.73 1.17
C TYR A 486 -17.64 -2.50 1.55
N ARG A 487 -16.98 -2.08 2.64
CA ARG A 487 -15.81 -2.79 3.19
C ARG A 487 -16.17 -4.21 3.66
N VAL A 488 -17.32 -4.38 4.32
CA VAL A 488 -17.84 -5.71 4.70
C VAL A 488 -18.07 -6.58 3.46
N LEU A 489 -18.65 -6.04 2.38
CA LEU A 489 -18.81 -6.77 1.13
C LEU A 489 -17.46 -7.23 0.57
N TRP A 490 -16.44 -6.37 0.57
CA TRP A 490 -15.09 -6.74 0.11
C TRP A 490 -14.47 -7.87 0.93
N ALA A 491 -14.63 -7.85 2.26
CA ALA A 491 -14.18 -8.93 3.12
C ALA A 491 -14.92 -10.25 2.81
N VAL A 492 -16.25 -10.20 2.62
CA VAL A 492 -17.06 -11.37 2.28
C VAL A 492 -16.66 -11.98 0.94
N VAL A 493 -16.44 -11.17 -0.11
CA VAL A 493 -16.07 -11.71 -1.42
C VAL A 493 -14.67 -12.32 -1.42
N ILE A 494 -13.73 -11.82 -0.61
CA ILE A 494 -12.42 -12.47 -0.40
C ILE A 494 -12.61 -13.88 0.19
N GLY A 495 -13.40 -14.00 1.26
CA GLY A 495 -13.73 -15.29 1.87
C GLY A 495 -14.47 -16.23 0.90
N ALA A 496 -15.39 -15.68 0.09
CA ALA A 496 -16.14 -16.45 -0.90
C ALA A 496 -15.24 -17.01 -2.02
N VAL A 497 -14.27 -16.23 -2.52
CA VAL A 497 -13.29 -16.72 -3.49
C VAL A 497 -12.42 -17.81 -2.87
N ALA A 498 -11.90 -17.60 -1.65
CA ALA A 498 -11.09 -18.61 -0.95
C ALA A 498 -11.86 -19.92 -0.76
N GLY A 499 -13.12 -19.84 -0.30
CA GLY A 499 -13.99 -20.99 -0.12
C GLY A 499 -14.33 -21.70 -1.43
N ALA A 500 -14.63 -20.95 -2.50
CA ALA A 500 -14.94 -21.52 -3.82
C ALA A 500 -13.76 -22.32 -4.38
N LEU A 501 -12.54 -21.78 -4.26
CA LEU A 501 -11.32 -22.46 -4.70
C LEU A 501 -11.05 -23.71 -3.86
N LEU A 502 -11.14 -23.63 -2.53
CA LEU A 502 -10.92 -24.80 -1.67
C LEU A 502 -11.97 -25.90 -1.85
N ILE A 503 -13.22 -25.57 -2.18
CA ILE A 503 -14.27 -26.57 -2.45
C ILE A 503 -13.91 -27.46 -3.64
N ILE A 504 -13.33 -26.88 -4.68
CA ILE A 504 -13.01 -27.59 -5.92
C ILE A 504 -11.59 -28.16 -5.92
N SER A 505 -10.77 -27.81 -4.92
CA SER A 505 -9.42 -28.33 -4.77
C SER A 505 -9.43 -29.82 -4.39
N PRO A 506 -8.49 -30.63 -4.92
CA PRO A 506 -8.19 -31.97 -4.41
C PRO A 506 -7.62 -31.95 -2.98
N GLU A 507 -7.37 -33.12 -2.39
CA GLU A 507 -7.03 -33.36 -0.97
C GLU A 507 -5.99 -32.40 -0.33
N SER A 508 -5.05 -31.81 -1.10
CA SER A 508 -4.05 -30.86 -0.55
C SER A 508 -4.48 -29.38 -0.55
N GLY A 509 -5.55 -28.98 -1.24
CA GLY A 509 -6.05 -27.59 -1.26
C GLY A 509 -5.22 -26.56 -2.05
N ILE A 510 -3.89 -26.72 -2.08
CA ILE A 510 -2.91 -25.70 -2.52
C ILE A 510 -2.91 -25.52 -4.05
N ALA A 511 -2.92 -26.60 -4.83
CA ALA A 511 -2.65 -26.54 -6.27
C ALA A 511 -3.60 -25.60 -7.03
N THR A 512 -4.90 -25.69 -6.78
CA THR A 512 -5.90 -24.83 -7.44
C THR A 512 -5.77 -23.36 -7.05
N LEU A 513 -5.36 -23.08 -5.80
CA LEU A 513 -5.04 -21.70 -5.38
C LEU A 513 -3.85 -21.16 -6.19
N GLN A 514 -2.80 -21.96 -6.40
CA GLN A 514 -1.62 -21.59 -7.17
C GLN A 514 -1.95 -21.36 -8.66
N GLU A 515 -2.70 -22.27 -9.27
CA GLU A 515 -3.07 -22.18 -10.70
C GLU A 515 -3.87 -20.91 -10.99
N VAL A 516 -4.90 -20.65 -10.19
CA VAL A 516 -5.77 -19.48 -10.40
C VAL A 516 -4.99 -18.18 -10.19
N VAL A 517 -4.11 -18.10 -9.19
CA VAL A 517 -3.34 -16.88 -8.96
C VAL A 517 -2.35 -16.60 -10.09
N ILE A 518 -1.75 -17.64 -10.69
CA ILE A 518 -0.89 -17.50 -11.88
C ILE A 518 -1.67 -16.87 -13.03
N ILE A 519 -2.88 -17.35 -13.31
CA ILE A 519 -3.72 -16.84 -14.39
C ILE A 519 -4.11 -15.38 -14.14
N VAL A 520 -4.58 -15.06 -12.94
CA VAL A 520 -5.07 -13.71 -12.60
C VAL A 520 -3.93 -12.70 -12.51
N ALA A 521 -2.74 -13.13 -12.11
CA ALA A 521 -1.58 -12.25 -12.00
C ALA A 521 -1.06 -11.79 -13.36
N PHE A 522 -1.20 -12.59 -14.43
CA PHE A 522 -0.54 -12.33 -15.70
C PHE A 522 -0.90 -10.98 -16.34
N PRO A 523 -2.19 -10.58 -16.44
CA PRO A 523 -2.54 -9.25 -16.93
C PRO A 523 -1.96 -8.14 -16.05
N PHE A 524 -1.97 -8.33 -14.73
CA PHE A 524 -1.46 -7.34 -13.78
C PHE A 524 0.06 -7.22 -13.84
N PHE A 525 0.77 -8.31 -14.08
CA PHE A 525 2.21 -8.34 -14.35
C PHE A 525 2.58 -7.42 -15.52
N LEU A 526 1.83 -7.46 -16.62
CA LEU A 526 2.07 -6.57 -17.77
C LEU A 526 1.82 -5.10 -17.43
N VAL A 527 0.81 -4.82 -16.59
CA VAL A 527 0.49 -3.47 -16.12
C VAL A 527 1.65 -2.86 -15.31
N GLN A 528 2.43 -3.67 -14.59
CA GLN A 528 3.62 -3.20 -13.85
C GLN A 528 4.68 -2.57 -14.77
N PHE A 529 4.87 -3.08 -15.99
CA PHE A 529 5.84 -2.48 -16.92
C PHE A 529 5.37 -1.13 -17.46
N VAL A 530 4.07 -1.01 -17.72
CA VAL A 530 3.48 0.28 -18.10
C VAL A 530 3.56 1.25 -16.92
N MET A 531 3.43 0.76 -15.68
CA MET A 531 3.62 1.54 -14.45
C MET A 531 5.05 2.05 -14.32
N MET A 532 6.08 1.22 -14.57
CA MET A 532 7.49 1.66 -14.58
C MET A 532 7.72 2.81 -15.57
N TYR A 533 7.20 2.67 -16.79
CA TYR A 533 7.27 3.72 -17.80
C TYR A 533 6.54 5.00 -17.36
N SER A 534 5.32 4.86 -16.84
CA SER A 534 4.50 5.97 -16.37
C SER A 534 5.18 6.73 -15.23
N LEU A 535 5.79 6.01 -14.29
CA LEU A 535 6.51 6.57 -13.15
C LEU A 535 7.69 7.44 -13.60
N ILE A 536 8.55 6.92 -14.48
CA ILE A 536 9.68 7.68 -15.03
C ILE A 536 9.18 8.87 -15.83
N LYS A 537 8.14 8.69 -16.65
CA LYS A 537 7.56 9.79 -17.42
C LYS A 537 7.07 10.91 -16.50
N GLY A 538 6.30 10.57 -15.46
CA GLY A 538 5.84 11.52 -14.45
C GLY A 538 6.99 12.26 -13.77
N MET A 539 7.96 11.51 -13.23
CA MET A 539 9.12 12.09 -12.55
C MET A 539 9.98 12.95 -13.48
N SER A 540 10.07 12.58 -14.76
CA SER A 540 10.80 13.35 -15.77
C SER A 540 10.08 14.66 -16.11
N ASP A 541 8.76 14.62 -16.30
CA ASP A 541 7.95 15.79 -16.59
C ASP A 541 8.05 16.82 -15.44
N ASP A 542 7.97 16.36 -14.19
CA ASP A 542 8.08 17.23 -13.01
C ASP A 542 9.51 17.77 -12.85
N SER A 543 10.53 16.93 -13.04
CA SER A 543 11.94 17.36 -12.99
C SER A 543 12.30 18.32 -14.13
N ALA A 544 11.59 18.31 -15.24
CA ALA A 544 11.80 19.27 -16.34
C ALA A 544 11.14 20.61 -16.05
N ALA A 545 10.02 20.63 -15.33
CA ALA A 545 9.32 21.82 -14.89
C ALA A 545 10.05 22.53 -13.73
N GLU A 546 10.65 21.76 -12.81
CA GLU A 546 11.42 22.29 -11.68
C GLU A 546 12.90 22.56 -12.04
N ARG A 547 13.25 23.84 -12.20
CA ARG A 547 14.63 24.32 -11.99
C ARG A 547 14.63 25.54 -11.08
N GLN A 548 14.61 25.29 -9.77
CA GLN A 548 15.32 26.17 -8.85
C GLN A 548 16.40 25.37 -8.14
N ILE A 549 17.60 25.37 -8.72
CA ILE A 549 18.79 25.06 -7.96
C ILE A 549 18.94 26.21 -6.97
N ARG A 550 18.50 26.02 -5.72
CA ARG A 550 18.93 26.86 -4.59
C ARG A 550 20.43 26.64 -4.43
N THR A 551 21.23 27.32 -5.25
CA THR A 551 22.63 27.52 -4.95
C THR A 551 22.65 28.30 -3.64
N ARG A 552 23.42 27.81 -2.65
CA ARG A 552 23.79 28.63 -1.50
C ARG A 552 24.58 29.82 -2.06
N LYS A 553 23.89 30.87 -2.48
CA LYS A 553 24.52 32.16 -2.67
C LYS A 553 24.83 32.63 -1.27
N TRP A 554 26.09 32.92 -0.99
CA TRP A 554 26.41 33.79 0.12
C TRP A 554 25.55 35.03 -0.07
N GLU A 555 24.67 35.31 0.89
CA GLU A 555 24.09 36.64 0.97
C GLU A 555 25.26 37.63 1.06
N LYS A 556 25.15 38.78 0.39
CA LYS A 556 26.20 39.79 0.52
C LYS A 556 26.36 40.08 2.01
N THR A 557 27.59 40.03 2.51
CA THR A 557 27.91 40.46 3.87
C THR A 557 27.19 41.78 4.13
N ASP A 558 26.38 41.82 5.20
CA ASP A 558 25.70 43.04 5.58
C ASP A 558 26.76 44.15 5.77
N SER A 559 26.48 45.37 5.29
CA SER A 559 27.37 46.49 5.51
C SER A 559 27.42 46.82 7.01
N ALA A 560 28.52 47.42 7.48
CA ALA A 560 28.66 47.84 8.88
C ALA A 560 27.45 48.69 9.34
N GLU A 561 26.99 49.63 8.50
CA GLU A 561 25.79 50.44 8.77
C GLU A 561 24.51 49.61 8.93
N LYS A 562 24.38 48.51 8.19
CA LYS A 562 23.19 47.67 8.21
C LYS A 562 23.18 46.74 9.42
N LEU A 563 24.37 46.31 9.87
CA LEU A 563 24.55 45.60 11.13
C LEU A 563 24.29 46.52 12.32
N GLU A 564 24.87 47.73 12.32
CA GLU A 564 24.63 48.74 13.37
C GLU A 564 23.15 49.11 13.44
N ALA A 565 22.47 49.31 12.30
CA ALA A 565 21.04 49.57 12.28
C ALA A 565 20.17 48.38 12.73
N HIS A 566 20.71 47.15 12.69
CA HIS A 566 20.03 45.97 13.21
C HIS A 566 20.26 45.81 14.72
N GLU A 567 21.48 46.06 15.19
CA GLU A 567 21.85 46.03 16.61
C GLU A 567 21.28 47.21 17.39
N SER A 568 21.07 48.36 16.74
CA SER A 568 20.44 49.54 17.34
C SER A 568 18.92 49.43 17.42
N ARG A 569 18.31 48.40 16.83
CA ARG A 569 16.87 48.19 16.94
C ARG A 569 16.54 47.68 18.34
N PRO A 570 15.50 48.23 18.98
CA PRO A 570 15.00 47.68 20.23
C PRO A 570 14.65 46.21 20.11
N ALA A 571 14.76 45.48 21.21
CA ALA A 571 14.28 44.11 21.28
C ALA A 571 12.78 44.06 20.88
N PRO A 572 12.32 43.06 20.11
CA PRO A 572 10.93 42.97 19.69
C PRO A 572 9.97 43.11 20.87
N GLY A 573 9.06 44.08 20.79
CA GLY A 573 8.11 44.39 21.87
C GLY A 573 8.59 45.42 22.89
N TYR A 574 9.72 46.11 22.64
CA TYR A 574 10.23 47.21 23.47
C TYR A 574 10.51 48.47 22.63
N ASP A 575 10.45 49.64 23.25
CA ASP A 575 10.82 50.92 22.63
C ASP A 575 12.33 51.20 22.72
N GLU A 576 12.79 52.32 22.15
CA GLU A 576 14.20 52.73 22.13
C GLU A 576 14.79 52.99 23.53
N GLU A 577 13.94 53.26 24.54
CA GLU A 577 14.33 53.37 25.93
C GLU A 577 14.29 52.03 26.70
N GLY A 578 13.92 50.92 26.04
CA GLY A 578 13.86 49.59 26.62
C GLY A 578 12.62 49.34 27.49
N ASN A 579 11.58 50.17 27.36
CA ASN A 579 10.29 49.91 27.99
C ASN A 579 9.46 48.98 27.09
N PRO A 580 8.70 48.04 27.67
CA PRO A 580 7.82 47.19 26.87
C PRO A 580 6.78 48.06 26.16
N LEU A 581 6.67 47.88 24.83
CA LEU A 581 5.63 48.51 24.03
C LEU A 581 4.25 48.08 24.57
N PRO A 582 3.28 49.00 24.67
CA PRO A 582 1.97 48.67 25.18
C PRO A 582 1.32 47.59 24.30
N THR A 583 1.04 46.44 24.92
CA THR A 583 0.26 45.38 24.27
C THR A 583 -1.13 45.96 23.96
N PRO A 584 -1.62 45.95 22.71
CA PRO A 584 -2.93 46.47 22.41
C PRO A 584 -3.97 45.65 23.16
N VAL A 585 -4.62 46.27 24.14
CA VAL A 585 -5.75 45.68 24.85
C VAL A 585 -6.94 45.81 23.92
N LEU A 586 -7.44 44.66 23.45
CA LEU A 586 -8.70 44.62 22.71
C LEU A 586 -9.81 44.88 23.73
N GLU A 587 -10.36 46.09 23.71
CA GLU A 587 -11.53 46.43 24.51
C GLU A 587 -12.78 45.88 23.82
N HIS A 588 -13.81 45.59 24.60
CA HIS A 588 -15.13 45.27 24.05
C HIS A 588 -16.12 46.34 24.51
N ASP A 589 -16.93 46.84 23.59
CA ASP A 589 -18.06 47.69 23.96
C ASP A 589 -19.20 46.87 24.61
N GLU A 590 -20.22 47.56 25.12
CA GLU A 590 -21.36 46.93 25.81
C GLU A 590 -22.16 45.97 24.91
N ASP A 591 -21.98 46.06 23.58
CA ASP A 591 -22.60 45.21 22.57
C ASP A 591 -21.68 44.04 22.13
N GLY A 592 -20.47 43.94 22.69
CA GLY A 592 -19.51 42.87 22.45
C GLY A 592 -18.63 43.04 21.20
N ASN A 593 -18.57 44.24 20.61
CA ASN A 593 -17.70 44.53 19.47
C ASN A 593 -16.27 44.80 19.93
N ILE A 594 -15.28 44.40 19.12
CA ILE A 594 -13.86 44.67 19.38
C ILE A 594 -13.57 46.16 19.10
N VAL A 595 -13.15 46.87 20.13
CA VAL A 595 -12.68 48.25 20.10
C VAL A 595 -11.16 48.24 20.25
N ILE A 596 -10.46 48.80 19.25
CA ILE A 596 -9.01 49.03 19.32
C ILE A 596 -8.83 50.51 19.67
N PRO A 597 -8.50 50.86 20.93
CA PRO A 597 -8.32 52.26 21.29
C PRO A 597 -7.05 52.84 20.65
N GLY A 598 -7.19 53.98 19.97
CA GLY A 598 -6.07 54.73 19.38
C GLY A 598 -6.04 54.77 17.85
N ASN A 599 -4.94 55.27 17.29
CA ASN A 599 -4.76 55.41 15.84
C ASN A 599 -4.27 54.09 15.24
N VAL A 600 -5.02 53.52 14.29
CA VAL A 600 -4.66 52.25 13.61
C VAL A 600 -4.12 52.56 12.21
N VAL A 601 -2.86 52.18 11.96
CA VAL A 601 -2.24 52.27 10.62
C VAL A 601 -2.17 50.88 10.00
N ILE A 602 -2.87 50.67 8.88
CA ILE A 602 -2.88 49.38 8.17
C ILE A 602 -1.96 49.49 6.94
N GLY A 603 -0.81 48.82 7.01
CA GLY A 603 0.23 48.84 5.97
C GLY A 603 -0.04 47.89 4.79
N GLY A 604 -1.26 47.87 4.25
CA GLY A 604 -1.67 47.01 3.13
C GLY A 604 -3.18 47.07 2.87
N ASP A 605 -3.69 46.24 1.95
CA ASP A 605 -5.13 46.18 1.66
C ASP A 605 -5.88 45.50 2.81
N LEU A 606 -6.84 46.20 3.41
CA LEU A 606 -7.75 45.62 4.41
C LEU A 606 -8.89 44.88 3.69
N GLY A 607 -8.82 43.55 3.66
CA GLY A 607 -9.89 42.70 3.13
C GLY A 607 -10.80 42.18 4.25
N VAL A 608 -12.06 42.58 4.26
CA VAL A 608 -13.10 41.94 5.09
C VAL A 608 -13.75 40.84 4.27
N LYS A 609 -13.78 39.61 4.80
CA LYS A 609 -14.39 38.46 4.11
C LYS A 609 -15.67 38.06 4.84
N GLY A 610 -16.80 38.38 4.23
CA GLY A 610 -18.14 38.01 4.64
C GLY A 610 -19.09 38.25 3.46
N ASP A 611 -20.24 37.57 3.44
CA ASP A 611 -21.22 37.75 2.37
C ASP A 611 -21.75 39.20 2.41
N MET A 612 -21.60 39.92 1.31
CA MET A 612 -22.14 41.27 1.12
C MET A 612 -23.40 41.14 0.27
N THR A 613 -24.47 41.82 0.69
CA THR A 613 -25.73 41.92 -0.06
C THR A 613 -25.94 43.37 -0.52
N ASP A 614 -26.41 43.55 -1.75
CA ASP A 614 -26.81 44.85 -2.30
C ASP A 614 -28.31 45.13 -2.07
N ASP A 615 -29.02 44.21 -1.39
CA ASP A 615 -30.43 44.33 -1.04
C ASP A 615 -30.61 44.99 0.33
N ALA A 616 -31.33 46.12 0.35
CA ALA A 616 -31.52 46.93 1.56
C ALA A 616 -32.38 46.22 2.63
N GLU A 617 -33.28 45.31 2.25
CA GLU A 617 -34.09 44.54 3.20
C GLU A 617 -33.30 43.33 3.75
N GLU A 618 -32.48 42.70 2.91
CA GLU A 618 -31.63 41.57 3.32
C GLU A 618 -30.47 42.04 4.25
N ALA A 619 -30.03 43.29 4.09
CA ALA A 619 -29.11 43.96 5.00
C ALA A 619 -29.71 44.27 6.39
N GLU A 620 -31.05 44.42 6.50
CA GLU A 620 -31.72 44.63 7.79
C GLU A 620 -31.87 43.33 8.61
N ASP A 621 -31.99 42.18 7.94
CA ASP A 621 -32.14 40.86 8.57
C ASP A 621 -30.80 40.17 8.93
N MET A 622 -29.68 40.65 8.37
CA MET A 622 -28.37 40.31 8.90
C MET A 622 -28.25 40.89 10.31
N GLN A 623 -28.26 40.02 11.34
CA GLN A 623 -27.88 40.40 12.71
C GLN A 623 -26.64 41.30 12.64
N ARG A 624 -26.81 42.59 12.94
CA ARG A 624 -25.78 43.64 12.83
C ARG A 624 -24.47 43.13 13.41
N ARG A 625 -23.58 42.60 12.57
CA ARG A 625 -22.24 42.17 13.00
C ARG A 625 -21.20 43.21 12.68
N PHE A 626 -21.46 44.09 11.73
CA PHE A 626 -20.60 45.25 11.47
C PHE A 626 -21.45 46.43 11.00
N LYS A 627 -21.42 47.51 11.78
CA LYS A 627 -21.93 48.82 11.41
C LYS A 627 -20.76 49.79 11.55
N VAL A 628 -20.36 50.46 10.48
CA VAL A 628 -19.43 51.59 10.59
C VAL A 628 -20.24 52.76 11.15
N VAL A 629 -20.05 53.06 12.44
CA VAL A 629 -20.93 53.97 13.19
C VAL A 629 -20.58 55.44 12.93
N GLU A 630 -19.34 55.76 12.54
CA GLU A 630 -18.94 57.12 12.20
C GLU A 630 -17.70 57.10 11.30
N HIS A 631 -17.69 57.94 10.26
CA HIS A 631 -16.58 58.02 9.32
C HIS A 631 -16.20 59.48 9.09
N ILE A 632 -15.07 59.89 9.64
CA ILE A 632 -14.36 61.07 9.16
C ILE A 632 -13.47 60.56 8.03
N ARG A 633 -13.68 61.09 6.82
CA ARG A 633 -13.04 60.70 5.54
C ARG A 633 -11.60 60.15 5.72
N PRO A 634 -11.22 59.07 5.00
CA PRO A 634 -9.85 58.55 5.05
C PRO A 634 -8.92 59.63 4.54
N GLN A 635 -7.94 59.98 5.39
CA GLN A 635 -6.88 60.88 5.00
C GLN A 635 -5.79 60.09 4.28
N THR A 636 -5.33 60.62 3.17
CA THR A 636 -4.17 60.07 2.47
C THR A 636 -2.91 60.29 3.31
N ARG A 637 -1.86 59.50 3.09
CA ARG A 637 -0.58 59.64 3.79
C ARG A 637 0.00 61.06 3.67
N GLU A 638 -0.23 61.72 2.53
CA GLU A 638 0.19 63.11 2.28
C GLU A 638 -0.59 64.15 3.10
N GLU A 639 -1.89 63.90 3.38
CA GLU A 639 -2.71 64.76 4.25
C GLU A 639 -2.36 64.61 5.75
N TRP A 640 -1.60 63.56 6.11
CA TRP A 640 -1.14 63.29 7.47
C TRP A 640 0.21 63.95 7.80
N ASP A 641 1.06 64.18 6.78
CA ASP A 641 2.40 64.74 6.92
C ASP A 641 2.45 66.30 6.81
N THR A 642 1.30 66.96 6.62
CA THR A 642 1.11 68.43 6.69
C THR A 642 0.36 68.85 7.95
#